data_AF-A0A936GHX5-F1
#
_entry.id   AF-A0A936GHX5-F1
#
_cell.length_a   1.000
_cell.length_b   1.000
_cell.length_c   1.000
_cell.angle_alpha   90.00
_cell.angle_beta   90.00
_cell.angle_gamma   90.00
#
_symmetry.space_group_name_H-M   'P 1'
#
loop_
_entity.id
_entity.type
_entity.pdbx_description
1 polymer ?
#
loop_
_entity_poly.entity_id
_entity_poly.type
_entity_poly.pdbx_seq_one_letter_code
_entity_poly.pdbx_strand_id
1 'polypeptide(L)'
;MKKSLLFITCVFITLYSWGQNFAFPQNVTYQYGIKASTPDTDRIQSLYATWKNNHYEDGAASGNTGFARVKFDSPNQNQTVSEGIGYGMLIFVYMENATNKTQSDFNKLYAYYKKFGRKNGYLMEWKINGYSSVLEAGSATDGDLDVALALVLAHKQWGSTGTVNYIKEAENLIDAIWQYQVISSSKLIKPGDHWDNALNPCYFTTATIKLFNEVQTQEGFSKTHDWASVYSTSQTYLKNSQSSKGLWPDWTNTSTTPTACKPQSIGGGGCDFSWDACRTPWRVAWDYIWWGSSDAQTMSAKTATFTDTKSATNLNGPMTTNGDALSPSYNNSVFIGGLAASYMTNSTKQSNLDSWYGTLKSKNEGLYYAPTLQILYLLTLSGNAPNFYANAAPTAPKFVSSETSGSGTNIYITTNKSLKTPSSSELSNFTFKINNVTQNAAFTGISLLSSTVISLTLSTSVVVKPGDVMTISYTPGSIQSTDNLTLEAFTSKTVQNKLASNNTIIADCEDDNVTKLLTHWYSFNDNSEGGASTVTPFSTDDEPFVMTAGGANATANAAKITYSLSKGTLSYDPFVGLGFAMKKPEAAFDLSGSTGISFYHKGDAVTLSVALSTNTNTNYYSTSVSAHTDWTLVTVAWGVLSQANWGADTHPVTFDASKITKFQWQKQAASGSGSVWIDEVQVDGKVLTLPQGAVVKTALVNSISSAQSIHNSAVEGAAVGNYPVGSKATLLNAITAAKTVNGNASATQLQVDNAKAILDGAVVTFQNSVIVTVVDKQALQAAISAAQTFVNSINEGTELGTFPVGTKATLNQAITTAKTVLNSGTATQAQIDNAQQILENAVANIKDYTNYNILNATIVAAQQLHNSAFEGTAVGNYATGSKATLQTAINTAKTVAENVNATQDQINAAQTALQTAISVFGSKRVIGTVDKESLDKAINTYTTFIETVKEKTPELYRIADIETFDNAISEAIVVLENDFVTQEEVDKALAVLKEAYDDFKKTILTSSKSEVSEKDVIYFNKQTNELAVKSERIVATVSVQNVLGQVLANKRVNQTSTKLEISGEVGNILLVSIVFEDGTLKTIKLLAK
;
A
#
# COMPACT_ATOMS: atom_id res chain seq x y z
N MET A 1 43.64 -0.19 51.45
CA MET A 1 43.15 0.93 50.61
C MET A 1 43.09 0.48 49.16
N LYS A 2 41.89 0.16 48.65
CA LYS A 2 41.64 -0.10 47.22
C LYS A 2 40.44 0.76 46.82
N LYS A 3 40.65 1.66 45.85
CA LYS A 3 39.61 2.54 45.29
C LYS A 3 38.80 1.74 44.26
N SER A 4 37.50 1.63 44.48
CA SER A 4 36.56 0.98 43.56
C SER A 4 36.19 1.91 42.40
N LEU A 5 36.21 1.35 41.20
CA LEU A 5 35.90 1.94 39.92
C LEU A 5 34.37 2.11 39.78
N LEU A 6 33.89 3.33 39.54
CA LEU A 6 32.47 3.62 39.29
C LEU A 6 32.22 3.57 37.77
N PHE A 7 31.55 2.53 37.29
CA PHE A 7 31.03 2.48 35.91
C PHE A 7 29.70 3.25 35.87
N ILE A 8 29.68 4.40 35.20
CA ILE A 8 28.44 5.13 34.88
C ILE A 8 27.90 4.54 33.58
N THR A 9 26.87 3.72 33.67
CA THR A 9 26.08 3.27 32.52
C THR A 9 25.14 4.40 32.12
N CYS A 10 25.48 5.15 31.08
CA CYS A 10 24.53 6.06 30.42
C CYS A 10 23.45 5.22 29.74
N VAL A 11 22.30 5.07 30.40
CA VAL A 11 21.08 4.55 29.76
C VAL A 11 20.58 5.64 28.81
N PHE A 12 20.85 5.47 27.52
CA PHE A 12 20.11 6.18 26.48
C PHE A 12 18.65 5.69 26.53
N ILE A 13 17.78 6.43 27.21
CA ILE A 13 16.34 6.30 27.00
C ILE A 13 16.07 6.94 25.65
N THR A 14 16.06 6.12 24.60
CA THR A 14 15.40 6.47 23.34
C THR A 14 13.91 6.57 23.64
N LEU A 15 13.42 7.79 23.88
CA LEU A 15 12.00 8.10 23.78
C LEU A 15 11.60 7.87 22.31
N TYR A 16 11.09 6.68 22.01
CA TYR A 16 10.34 6.46 20.77
C TYR A 16 9.09 7.35 20.84
N SER A 17 9.10 8.49 20.15
CA SER A 17 7.85 9.15 19.79
C SER A 17 7.13 8.19 18.84
N TRP A 18 6.03 7.60 19.27
CA TRP A 18 5.18 6.76 18.41
C TRP A 18 4.55 7.71 17.38
N GLY A 19 5.17 7.78 16.20
CA GLY A 19 4.76 8.69 15.14
C GLY A 19 3.51 8.19 14.44
N GLN A 20 2.65 9.11 14.03
CA GLN A 20 1.55 8.84 13.10
C GLN A 20 2.07 8.27 11.77
N ASN A 21 1.57 7.10 11.35
CA ASN A 21 2.07 6.42 10.15
C ASN A 21 1.39 6.89 8.84
N PHE A 22 0.12 7.28 8.88
CA PHE A 22 -0.61 7.81 7.73
C PHE A 22 -1.21 9.16 8.07
N ALA A 23 -0.37 10.20 8.14
CA ALA A 23 -0.80 11.54 8.53
C ALA A 23 -1.73 12.18 7.47
N PHE A 24 -2.81 12.83 7.93
CA PHE A 24 -3.64 13.67 7.08
C PHE A 24 -2.89 14.94 6.65
N PRO A 25 -2.98 15.35 5.37
CA PRO A 25 -3.71 14.68 4.29
C PRO A 25 -2.89 13.59 3.60
N GLN A 26 -3.49 12.41 3.43
CA GLN A 26 -2.88 11.29 2.73
C GLN A 26 -2.90 11.49 1.21
N ASN A 27 -3.98 12.08 0.66
CA ASN A 27 -4.18 12.40 -0.76
C ASN A 27 -3.71 11.31 -1.74
N VAL A 28 -3.91 10.03 -1.42
CA VAL A 28 -3.43 8.93 -2.24
C VAL A 28 -4.11 8.95 -3.62
N THR A 29 -3.43 8.39 -4.61
CA THR A 29 -4.10 7.90 -5.81
C THR A 29 -4.56 6.48 -5.49
N TYR A 30 -5.87 6.24 -5.54
CA TYR A 30 -6.39 4.88 -5.34
C TYR A 30 -5.87 3.95 -6.44
N GLN A 31 -5.67 2.68 -6.08
CA GLN A 31 -5.24 1.65 -7.03
C GLN A 31 -6.25 1.48 -8.18
N TYR A 32 -7.54 1.69 -7.88
CA TYR A 32 -8.64 1.59 -8.83
C TYR A 32 -9.48 2.85 -8.82
N GLY A 33 -10.06 3.16 -9.97
CA GLY A 33 -10.99 4.28 -10.13
C GLY A 33 -10.34 5.65 -10.18
N ILE A 34 -11.14 6.66 -9.86
CA ILE A 34 -10.75 8.08 -9.89
C ILE A 34 -11.10 8.77 -8.57
N LYS A 35 -10.48 9.92 -8.34
CA LYS A 35 -10.73 10.83 -7.22
C LYS A 35 -10.94 12.25 -7.75
N ALA A 36 -11.35 13.19 -6.90
CA ALA A 36 -11.39 14.60 -7.27
C ALA A 36 -10.01 15.08 -7.78
N SER A 37 -9.99 15.77 -8.92
CA SER A 37 -8.76 16.26 -9.56
C SER A 37 -8.03 17.30 -8.72
N THR A 38 -8.79 18.07 -7.92
CA THR A 38 -8.27 19.11 -7.01
C THR A 38 -8.82 18.91 -5.58
N PRO A 39 -8.27 17.95 -4.82
CA PRO A 39 -8.56 17.77 -3.40
C PRO A 39 -8.38 19.06 -2.61
N ASP A 40 -9.28 19.32 -1.66
CA ASP A 40 -9.32 20.57 -0.88
C ASP A 40 -9.14 20.24 0.60
N THR A 41 -7.89 20.00 0.98
CA THR A 41 -7.53 19.51 2.31
C THR A 41 -7.80 20.56 3.40
N ASP A 42 -7.64 21.83 3.07
CA ASP A 42 -7.90 22.95 3.99
C ASP A 42 -9.39 23.04 4.31
N ARG A 43 -10.26 22.84 3.30
CA ARG A 43 -11.69 22.77 3.52
C ARG A 43 -12.10 21.58 4.38
N ILE A 44 -11.53 20.40 4.13
CA ILE A 44 -11.77 19.21 4.95
C ILE A 44 -11.34 19.45 6.41
N GLN A 45 -10.16 20.04 6.62
CA GLN A 45 -9.65 20.40 7.94
C GLN A 45 -10.56 21.40 8.67
N SER A 46 -11.07 22.41 7.96
CA SER A 46 -12.01 23.41 8.49
C SER A 46 -13.36 22.77 8.89
N LEU A 47 -13.90 21.89 8.04
CA LEU A 47 -15.14 21.15 8.34
C LEU A 47 -14.95 20.22 9.53
N TYR A 48 -13.82 19.50 9.60
CA TYR A 48 -13.46 18.66 10.75
C TYR A 48 -13.38 19.46 12.05
N ALA A 49 -12.71 20.62 12.06
CA ALA A 49 -12.61 21.45 13.26
C ALA A 49 -14.00 21.92 13.73
N THR A 50 -14.86 22.32 12.78
CA THR A 50 -16.24 22.72 13.07
C THR A 50 -17.06 21.55 13.62
N TRP A 51 -16.97 20.37 12.98
CA TRP A 51 -17.65 19.16 13.41
C TRP A 51 -17.21 18.72 14.81
N LYS A 52 -15.90 18.73 15.09
CA LYS A 52 -15.35 18.38 16.40
C LYS A 52 -15.87 19.31 17.49
N ASN A 53 -15.89 20.62 17.22
CA ASN A 53 -16.44 21.59 18.17
C ASN A 53 -17.94 21.37 18.45
N ASN A 54 -18.71 21.00 17.43
CA ASN A 54 -20.17 20.96 17.51
C ASN A 54 -20.71 19.61 17.97
N HIS A 55 -20.05 18.51 17.65
CA HIS A 55 -20.60 17.15 17.81
C HIS A 55 -19.76 16.23 18.69
N TYR A 56 -18.44 16.42 18.77
CA TYR A 56 -17.61 15.69 19.74
C TYR A 56 -17.70 16.34 21.12
N GLU A 57 -17.96 15.54 22.15
CA GLU A 57 -18.02 16.00 23.53
C GLU A 57 -17.07 15.18 24.40
N ASP A 58 -16.08 15.83 25.02
CA ASP A 58 -15.21 15.22 26.03
C ASP A 58 -15.94 15.15 27.38
N GLY A 59 -15.97 13.98 28.00
CA GLY A 59 -16.66 13.72 29.25
C GLY A 59 -16.02 14.40 30.47
N ALA A 60 -14.78 14.90 30.37
CA ALA A 60 -14.07 15.49 31.50
C ALA A 60 -14.84 16.64 32.18
N ALA A 61 -15.48 17.51 31.40
CA ALA A 61 -16.28 18.63 31.93
C ALA A 61 -17.54 18.20 32.69
N SER A 62 -18.02 16.98 32.45
CA SER A 62 -19.18 16.38 33.14
C SER A 62 -18.79 15.30 34.16
N GLY A 63 -17.50 15.22 34.54
CA GLY A 63 -16.98 14.23 35.49
C GLY A 63 -16.77 12.82 34.92
N ASN A 64 -16.89 12.63 33.61
CA ASN A 64 -16.69 11.37 32.90
C ASN A 64 -15.30 11.30 32.26
N THR A 65 -14.25 11.54 33.05
CA THR A 65 -12.85 11.54 32.57
C THR A 65 -12.50 10.22 31.89
N GLY A 66 -11.86 10.29 30.72
CA GLY A 66 -11.46 9.11 29.93
C GLY A 66 -12.51 8.63 28.94
N PHE A 67 -13.69 9.24 28.90
CA PHE A 67 -14.75 8.95 27.94
C PHE A 67 -15.06 10.17 27.09
N ALA A 68 -15.49 9.94 25.85
CA ALA A 68 -16.03 10.97 24.98
C ALA A 68 -17.16 10.38 24.15
N ARG A 69 -18.05 11.22 23.65
CA ARG A 69 -19.17 10.79 22.81
C ARG A 69 -19.34 11.69 21.58
N VAL A 70 -20.10 11.19 20.62
CA VAL A 70 -20.60 11.99 19.49
C VAL A 70 -22.08 12.30 19.73
N LYS A 71 -22.44 13.57 19.75
CA LYS A 71 -23.81 14.05 19.97
C LYS A 71 -24.67 13.79 18.74
N PHE A 72 -25.77 13.06 18.95
CA PHE A 72 -26.79 12.77 17.95
C PHE A 72 -27.84 13.89 17.88
N ASP A 73 -28.47 14.04 16.71
CA ASP A 73 -29.56 14.98 16.44
C ASP A 73 -30.83 14.61 17.21
N SER A 74 -30.88 15.04 18.47
CA SER A 74 -32.04 14.92 19.36
C SER A 74 -32.45 16.32 19.81
N PRO A 75 -33.72 16.56 20.20
CA PRO A 75 -34.21 17.89 20.59
C PRO A 75 -33.33 18.63 21.62
N ASN A 76 -32.63 17.88 22.49
CA ASN A 76 -31.72 18.42 23.50
C ASN A 76 -30.23 18.06 23.27
N GLN A 77 -29.86 17.47 22.13
CA GLN A 77 -28.51 16.98 21.78
C GLN A 77 -27.83 16.09 22.84
N ASN A 78 -28.63 15.48 23.71
CA ASN A 78 -28.13 14.67 24.81
C ASN A 78 -28.02 13.19 24.46
N GLN A 79 -28.37 12.80 23.24
CA GLN A 79 -28.31 11.40 22.82
C GLN A 79 -27.03 11.11 22.05
N THR A 80 -26.65 9.84 22.01
CA THR A 80 -25.54 9.30 21.21
C THR A 80 -25.98 7.96 20.65
N VAL A 81 -25.65 7.71 19.39
CA VAL A 81 -25.88 6.42 18.73
C VAL A 81 -24.56 5.73 18.38
N SER A 82 -24.55 4.40 18.33
CA SER A 82 -23.35 3.61 18.00
C SER A 82 -22.77 3.97 16.62
N GLU A 83 -23.64 4.25 15.64
CA GLU A 83 -23.28 4.79 14.32
C GLU A 83 -22.36 6.02 14.42
N GLY A 84 -22.73 7.00 15.25
CA GLY A 84 -21.95 8.23 15.42
C GLY A 84 -20.61 8.00 16.10
N ILE A 85 -20.50 6.98 16.96
CA ILE A 85 -19.22 6.56 17.52
C ILE A 85 -18.33 5.95 16.43
N GLY A 86 -18.87 5.06 15.60
CA GLY A 86 -18.15 4.50 14.44
C GLY A 86 -17.65 5.58 13.49
N TYR A 87 -18.52 6.52 13.11
CA TYR A 87 -18.14 7.65 12.26
C TYR A 87 -17.08 8.55 12.89
N GLY A 88 -17.23 8.89 14.17
CA GLY A 88 -16.25 9.71 14.88
C GLY A 88 -14.87 9.04 14.94
N MET A 89 -14.83 7.73 15.17
CA MET A 89 -13.59 6.95 15.18
C MET A 89 -12.95 6.90 13.79
N LEU A 90 -13.74 6.69 12.71
CA LEU A 90 -13.24 6.75 11.33
C LEU A 90 -12.69 8.13 10.97
N ILE A 91 -13.40 9.21 11.32
CA ILE A 91 -12.92 10.58 11.12
C ILE A 91 -11.60 10.78 11.86
N PHE A 92 -11.50 10.38 13.12
CA PHE A 92 -10.28 10.59 13.90
C PHE A 92 -9.08 9.81 13.38
N VAL A 93 -9.24 8.54 12.99
CA VAL A 93 -8.11 7.76 12.47
C VAL A 93 -7.59 8.33 11.15
N TYR A 94 -8.47 8.82 10.27
CA TYR A 94 -8.05 9.43 9.00
C TYR A 94 -7.57 10.87 9.14
N MET A 95 -8.06 11.65 10.12
CA MET A 95 -7.65 13.05 10.35
C MET A 95 -6.39 13.18 11.24
N GLU A 96 -5.79 12.09 11.68
CA GLU A 96 -4.58 12.12 12.52
C GLU A 96 -3.43 12.84 11.80
N ASN A 97 -2.81 13.80 12.48
CA ASN A 97 -1.56 14.45 12.06
C ASN A 97 -0.95 15.21 13.26
N ALA A 98 0.23 15.80 13.05
CA ALA A 98 0.95 16.53 14.10
C ALA A 98 0.13 17.67 14.77
N THR A 99 -0.85 18.22 14.06
CA THR A 99 -1.73 19.29 14.54
C THR A 99 -2.95 18.75 15.27
N ASN A 100 -3.64 17.77 14.70
CA ASN A 100 -4.92 17.27 15.17
C ASN A 100 -4.81 16.32 16.36
N LYS A 101 -3.71 15.53 16.43
CA LYS A 101 -3.38 14.61 17.55
C LYS A 101 -4.59 13.81 18.04
N THR A 102 -5.23 13.08 17.13
CA THR A 102 -6.57 12.51 17.34
C THR A 102 -6.58 11.21 18.15
N GLN A 103 -5.44 10.53 18.32
CA GLN A 103 -5.36 9.26 19.04
C GLN A 103 -6.02 9.26 20.43
N SER A 104 -5.82 10.31 21.24
CA SER A 104 -6.43 10.39 22.57
C SER A 104 -7.95 10.46 22.49
N ASP A 105 -8.48 11.24 21.55
CA ASP A 105 -9.92 11.42 21.41
C ASP A 105 -10.58 10.18 20.80
N PHE A 106 -9.89 9.50 19.88
CA PHE A 106 -10.23 8.16 19.40
C PHE A 106 -10.35 7.16 20.56
N ASN A 107 -9.35 7.09 21.43
CA ASN A 107 -9.35 6.16 22.56
C ASN A 107 -10.51 6.44 23.53
N LYS A 108 -10.87 7.73 23.74
CA LYS A 108 -12.02 8.11 24.58
C LYS A 108 -13.36 7.72 23.96
N LEU A 109 -13.53 7.84 22.63
CA LEU A 109 -14.71 7.34 21.92
C LEU A 109 -14.81 5.81 22.04
N TYR A 110 -13.69 5.12 21.89
CA TYR A 110 -13.66 3.67 22.04
C TYR A 110 -13.96 3.21 23.48
N ALA A 111 -13.43 3.91 24.49
CA ALA A 111 -13.76 3.64 25.88
C ALA A 111 -15.27 3.81 26.16
N TYR A 112 -15.90 4.83 25.54
CA TYR A 112 -17.34 5.03 25.62
C TYR A 112 -18.11 3.90 24.93
N TYR A 113 -17.67 3.47 23.74
CA TYR A 113 -18.22 2.29 23.04
C TYR A 113 -18.21 1.05 23.93
N LYS A 114 -17.05 0.74 24.55
CA LYS A 114 -16.89 -0.39 25.48
C LYS A 114 -17.80 -0.26 26.71
N LYS A 115 -17.92 0.94 27.29
CA LYS A 115 -18.73 1.20 28.49
C LYS A 115 -20.20 0.84 28.27
N PHE A 116 -20.73 1.14 27.08
CA PHE A 116 -22.10 0.83 26.70
C PHE A 116 -22.19 -0.40 25.80
N GLY A 117 -21.15 -1.24 25.80
CA GLY A 117 -21.11 -2.50 25.07
C GLY A 117 -21.80 -3.62 25.83
N ARG A 118 -22.61 -4.41 25.13
CA ARG A 118 -23.12 -5.69 25.63
C ARG A 118 -22.13 -6.82 25.30
N LYS A 119 -22.49 -8.10 25.44
CA LYS A 119 -21.64 -9.26 25.06
C LYS A 119 -20.15 -9.11 25.43
N ASN A 120 -19.86 -8.82 26.70
CA ASN A 120 -18.52 -8.51 27.25
C ASN A 120 -17.90 -7.17 26.79
N GLY A 121 -18.73 -6.15 26.65
CA GLY A 121 -18.33 -4.82 26.19
C GLY A 121 -18.08 -4.76 24.68
N TYR A 122 -18.60 -5.70 23.90
CA TYR A 122 -18.53 -5.75 22.44
C TYR A 122 -19.95 -5.69 21.86
N LEU A 123 -20.15 -4.97 20.77
CA LEU A 123 -21.46 -4.56 20.25
C LEU A 123 -22.11 -3.52 21.18
N MET A 124 -22.12 -2.26 20.75
CA MET A 124 -22.60 -1.15 21.59
C MET A 124 -24.12 -1.07 21.53
N GLU A 125 -24.77 -0.88 22.69
CA GLU A 125 -26.18 -0.53 22.77
C GLU A 125 -26.45 0.71 21.91
N TRP A 126 -27.34 0.59 20.93
CA TRP A 126 -27.32 1.49 19.77
C TRP A 126 -27.71 2.92 20.10
N LYS A 127 -28.37 3.18 21.24
CA LYS A 127 -28.83 4.52 21.63
C LYS A 127 -28.72 4.79 23.13
N ILE A 128 -27.98 5.84 23.47
CA ILE A 128 -27.58 6.19 24.84
C ILE A 128 -28.03 7.61 25.19
N ASN A 129 -28.41 7.83 26.45
CA ASN A 129 -28.66 9.16 27.02
C ASN A 129 -27.38 9.73 27.69
N GLY A 130 -26.64 10.54 26.95
CA GLY A 130 -25.43 11.21 27.43
C GLY A 130 -24.43 10.18 27.94
N TYR A 131 -23.89 10.38 29.15
CA TYR A 131 -22.99 9.41 29.79
C TYR A 131 -23.67 8.45 30.79
N SER A 132 -25.02 8.46 30.82
CA SER A 132 -25.79 7.90 31.92
C SER A 132 -26.30 6.48 31.65
N SER A 133 -27.35 6.35 30.83
CA SER A 133 -28.11 5.11 30.67
C SER A 133 -28.39 4.79 29.21
N VAL A 134 -28.58 3.49 28.95
CA VAL A 134 -29.12 2.97 27.68
C VAL A 134 -30.57 3.43 27.54
N LEU A 135 -30.92 4.00 26.39
CA LEU A 135 -32.30 4.38 26.06
C LEU A 135 -33.02 3.26 25.33
N GLU A 136 -32.35 2.65 24.36
CA GLU A 136 -32.90 1.57 23.55
C GLU A 136 -31.84 0.46 23.45
N ALA A 137 -32.23 -0.76 23.81
CA ALA A 137 -31.35 -1.92 23.86
C ALA A 137 -31.28 -2.65 22.51
N GLY A 138 -30.16 -3.33 22.27
CA GLY A 138 -29.79 -3.93 20.99
C GLY A 138 -28.65 -3.15 20.33
N SER A 139 -27.77 -3.84 19.62
CA SER A 139 -26.70 -3.19 18.86
C SER A 139 -27.06 -3.01 17.40
N ALA A 140 -26.57 -1.94 16.76
CA ALA A 140 -26.75 -1.69 15.34
C ALA A 140 -25.47 -2.07 14.58
N THR A 141 -25.61 -2.93 13.58
CA THR A 141 -24.46 -3.59 12.93
C THR A 141 -23.57 -2.64 12.15
N ASP A 142 -24.12 -1.59 11.52
CA ASP A 142 -23.31 -0.59 10.81
C ASP A 142 -22.33 0.14 11.74
N GLY A 143 -22.81 0.57 12.91
CA GLY A 143 -21.96 1.19 13.93
C GLY A 143 -20.84 0.26 14.39
N ASP A 144 -21.16 -1.02 14.62
CA ASP A 144 -20.17 -2.02 15.06
C ASP A 144 -19.12 -2.33 13.97
N LEU A 145 -19.55 -2.43 12.70
CA LEU A 145 -18.67 -2.61 11.55
C LEU A 145 -17.70 -1.43 11.39
N ASP A 146 -18.19 -0.19 11.51
CA ASP A 146 -17.34 1.00 11.40
C ASP A 146 -16.35 1.14 12.56
N VAL A 147 -16.75 0.78 13.80
CA VAL A 147 -15.82 0.74 14.95
C VAL A 147 -14.75 -0.33 14.73
N ALA A 148 -15.13 -1.53 14.27
CA ALA A 148 -14.17 -2.59 13.96
C ALA A 148 -13.19 -2.16 12.86
N LEU A 149 -13.67 -1.54 11.78
CA LEU A 149 -12.82 -0.96 10.74
C LEU A 149 -11.85 0.08 11.34
N ALA A 150 -12.37 1.01 12.14
CA ALA A 150 -11.58 2.06 12.72
C ALA A 150 -10.46 1.52 13.63
N LEU A 151 -10.69 0.45 14.39
CA LEU A 151 -9.67 -0.23 15.20
C LEU A 151 -8.60 -0.91 14.34
N VAL A 152 -9.00 -1.60 13.26
CA VAL A 152 -8.08 -2.21 12.29
C VAL A 152 -7.16 -1.16 11.66
N LEU A 153 -7.70 0.01 11.31
CA LEU A 153 -6.93 1.13 10.79
C LEU A 153 -6.07 1.80 11.86
N ALA A 154 -6.57 1.94 13.10
CA ALA A 154 -5.84 2.49 14.23
C ALA A 154 -4.56 1.69 14.54
N HIS A 155 -4.61 0.37 14.41
CA HIS A 155 -3.42 -0.49 14.50
C HIS A 155 -2.33 -0.04 13.50
N LYS A 156 -2.69 0.22 12.23
CA LYS A 156 -1.72 0.70 11.23
C LYS A 156 -1.32 2.16 11.45
N GLN A 157 -2.21 2.99 11.98
CA GLN A 157 -1.94 4.41 12.23
C GLN A 157 -0.95 4.63 13.38
N TRP A 158 -1.14 3.91 14.49
CA TRP A 158 -0.46 4.18 15.77
C TRP A 158 0.25 2.97 16.39
N GLY A 159 0.08 1.75 15.86
CA GLY A 159 0.53 0.51 16.51
C GLY A 159 -0.34 0.10 17.70
N SER A 160 -0.16 -1.10 18.24
CA SER A 160 -1.04 -1.69 19.28
C SER A 160 -0.36 -2.03 20.60
N THR A 161 0.76 -1.37 20.90
CA THR A 161 1.51 -1.51 22.17
C THR A 161 1.14 -0.44 23.20
N GLY A 162 0.31 0.53 22.81
CA GLY A 162 -0.15 1.63 23.67
C GLY A 162 -1.21 1.21 24.68
N THR A 163 -1.95 2.19 25.20
CA THR A 163 -3.02 1.98 26.20
C THR A 163 -4.17 1.12 25.68
N VAL A 164 -4.45 1.18 24.38
CA VAL A 164 -5.41 0.32 23.69
C VAL A 164 -4.64 -0.59 22.74
N ASN A 165 -4.83 -1.90 22.89
CA ASN A 165 -4.33 -2.87 21.93
C ASN A 165 -5.33 -2.97 20.77
N TYR A 166 -5.25 -2.03 19.81
CA TYR A 166 -6.26 -1.88 18.76
C TYR A 166 -6.53 -3.16 17.98
N ILE A 167 -5.48 -3.91 17.61
CA ILE A 167 -5.67 -5.12 16.80
C ILE A 167 -6.32 -6.26 17.58
N LYS A 168 -6.01 -6.40 18.87
CA LYS A 168 -6.67 -7.39 19.73
C LYS A 168 -8.13 -7.03 19.98
N GLU A 169 -8.41 -5.75 20.17
CA GLU A 169 -9.77 -5.25 20.31
C GLU A 169 -10.59 -5.40 19.03
N ALA A 170 -9.98 -5.16 17.86
CA ALA A 170 -10.58 -5.42 16.56
C ALA A 170 -10.91 -6.91 16.40
N GLU A 171 -9.98 -7.82 16.70
CA GLU A 171 -10.21 -9.27 16.64
C GLU A 171 -11.43 -9.68 17.48
N ASN A 172 -11.51 -9.22 18.73
CA ASN A 172 -12.62 -9.57 19.62
C ASN A 172 -13.96 -8.99 19.14
N LEU A 173 -13.97 -7.77 18.60
CA LEU A 173 -15.17 -7.16 18.06
C LEU A 173 -15.63 -7.85 16.77
N ILE A 174 -14.72 -8.14 15.84
CA ILE A 174 -15.00 -8.88 14.60
C ILE A 174 -15.57 -10.27 14.92
N ASP A 175 -15.02 -10.96 15.92
CA ASP A 175 -15.57 -12.23 16.42
C ASP A 175 -17.00 -12.07 16.97
N ALA A 176 -17.29 -11.00 17.70
CA ALA A 176 -18.64 -10.73 18.20
C ALA A 176 -19.62 -10.41 17.06
N ILE A 177 -19.23 -9.61 16.06
CA ILE A 177 -20.05 -9.32 14.88
C ILE A 177 -20.39 -10.62 14.16
N TRP A 178 -19.40 -11.50 13.95
CA TRP A 178 -19.63 -12.81 13.35
C TRP A 178 -20.66 -13.65 14.12
N GLN A 179 -20.51 -13.74 15.44
CA GLN A 179 -21.37 -14.59 16.27
C GLN A 179 -22.82 -14.11 16.36
N TYR A 180 -23.05 -12.80 16.38
CA TYR A 180 -24.35 -12.24 16.74
C TYR A 180 -25.04 -11.44 15.63
N GLN A 181 -24.29 -10.95 14.64
CA GLN A 181 -24.78 -10.08 13.58
C GLN A 181 -24.62 -10.67 12.16
N VAL A 182 -24.04 -11.85 12.02
CA VAL A 182 -24.05 -12.61 10.76
C VAL A 182 -25.04 -13.76 10.86
N ILE A 183 -25.94 -13.88 9.87
CA ILE A 183 -26.87 -15.01 9.77
C ILE A 183 -26.08 -16.25 9.37
N SER A 184 -26.05 -17.27 10.24
CA SER A 184 -25.19 -18.44 10.06
C SER A 184 -25.48 -19.24 8.79
N SER A 185 -26.75 -19.31 8.36
CA SER A 185 -27.20 -20.06 7.18
C SER A 185 -26.94 -19.33 5.87
N SER A 186 -27.33 -18.05 5.77
CA SER A 186 -27.25 -17.27 4.53
C SER A 186 -25.97 -16.44 4.39
N LYS A 187 -25.20 -16.28 5.48
CA LYS A 187 -24.06 -15.36 5.60
C LYS A 187 -24.41 -13.88 5.33
N LEU A 188 -25.70 -13.51 5.40
CA LEU A 188 -26.11 -12.12 5.31
C LEU A 188 -25.92 -11.41 6.65
N ILE A 189 -25.80 -10.08 6.59
CA ILE A 189 -25.62 -9.24 7.77
C ILE A 189 -26.98 -8.83 8.33
N LYS A 190 -27.21 -9.11 9.61
CA LYS A 190 -28.38 -8.67 10.37
C LYS A 190 -28.30 -7.16 10.62
N PRO A 191 -29.43 -6.46 10.78
CA PRO A 191 -29.41 -5.06 11.19
C PRO A 191 -28.91 -4.83 12.62
N GLY A 192 -28.94 -5.86 13.46
CA GLY A 192 -28.38 -5.82 14.79
C GLY A 192 -28.30 -7.19 15.44
N ASP A 193 -27.84 -7.24 16.69
CA ASP A 193 -27.71 -8.51 17.40
C ASP A 193 -29.06 -9.13 17.80
N HIS A 194 -30.13 -8.33 17.93
CA HIS A 194 -31.49 -8.75 18.30
C HIS A 194 -32.54 -8.62 17.20
N TRP A 195 -32.16 -8.16 16.01
CA TRP A 195 -33.08 -7.91 14.90
C TRP A 195 -32.65 -8.66 13.65
N ASP A 196 -33.56 -9.44 13.09
CA ASP A 196 -33.36 -10.19 11.84
C ASP A 196 -34.61 -10.22 10.95
N ASN A 197 -35.66 -9.45 11.27
CA ASN A 197 -36.91 -9.42 10.51
C ASN A 197 -36.89 -8.49 9.29
N ALA A 198 -35.76 -7.87 9.00
CA ALA A 198 -35.48 -6.99 7.87
C ALA A 198 -33.96 -6.87 7.73
N LEU A 199 -33.49 -6.48 6.54
CA LEU A 199 -32.09 -6.16 6.32
C LEU A 199 -31.99 -4.74 5.75
N ASN A 200 -30.83 -4.11 5.92
CA ASN A 200 -30.59 -2.73 5.48
C ASN A 200 -29.42 -2.72 4.47
N PRO A 201 -29.66 -2.38 3.19
CA PRO A 201 -28.61 -2.36 2.18
C PRO A 201 -27.37 -1.53 2.55
N CYS A 202 -27.51 -0.43 3.31
CA CYS A 202 -26.35 0.40 3.62
C CYS A 202 -25.41 -0.21 4.67
N TYR A 203 -25.83 -1.28 5.36
CA TYR A 203 -25.03 -1.99 6.37
C TYR A 203 -24.07 -3.01 5.73
N PHE A 204 -24.27 -3.34 4.46
CA PHE A 204 -23.40 -4.25 3.70
C PHE A 204 -22.13 -3.52 3.23
N THR A 205 -21.26 -3.17 4.17
CA THR A 205 -20.02 -2.42 3.91
C THR A 205 -18.93 -3.33 3.31
N THR A 206 -19.11 -3.74 2.05
CA THR A 206 -18.29 -4.78 1.38
C THR A 206 -16.78 -4.51 1.40
N ALA A 207 -16.34 -3.25 1.31
CA ALA A 207 -14.93 -2.88 1.47
C ALA A 207 -14.36 -3.30 2.84
N THR A 208 -15.14 -3.12 3.90
CA THR A 208 -14.79 -3.43 5.29
C THR A 208 -14.79 -4.94 5.52
N ILE A 209 -15.84 -5.62 5.06
CA ILE A 209 -15.99 -7.08 5.16
C ILE A 209 -14.81 -7.79 4.47
N LYS A 210 -14.43 -7.31 3.29
CA LYS A 210 -13.27 -7.86 2.57
C LYS A 210 -11.96 -7.63 3.34
N LEU A 211 -11.78 -6.46 3.95
CA LEU A 211 -10.63 -6.20 4.80
C LEU A 211 -10.57 -7.12 6.02
N PHE A 212 -11.70 -7.47 6.64
CA PHE A 212 -11.74 -8.44 7.75
C PHE A 212 -11.21 -9.82 7.35
N ASN A 213 -11.52 -10.27 6.13
CA ASN A 213 -10.97 -11.52 5.60
C ASN A 213 -9.44 -11.48 5.44
N GLU A 214 -8.87 -10.33 5.08
CA GLU A 214 -7.43 -10.18 4.93
C GLU A 214 -6.71 -10.03 6.28
N VAL A 215 -7.21 -9.15 7.15
CA VAL A 215 -6.55 -8.81 8.42
C VAL A 215 -6.46 -10.01 9.37
N GLN A 216 -7.46 -10.90 9.39
CA GLN A 216 -7.43 -12.08 10.26
C GLN A 216 -6.23 -12.99 9.98
N THR A 217 -5.78 -13.02 8.72
CA THR A 217 -4.60 -13.80 8.31
C THR A 217 -3.33 -12.98 8.48
N GLN A 218 -3.33 -11.72 8.03
CA GLN A 218 -2.13 -10.86 8.06
C GLN A 218 -1.66 -10.55 9.49
N GLU A 219 -2.60 -10.38 10.43
CA GLU A 219 -2.31 -10.05 11.83
C GLU A 219 -2.41 -11.27 12.76
N GLY A 220 -2.63 -12.47 12.20
CA GLY A 220 -2.59 -13.73 12.94
C GLY A 220 -3.66 -13.85 14.04
N PHE A 221 -4.92 -13.61 13.69
CA PHE A 221 -6.02 -13.72 14.66
C PHE A 221 -6.14 -15.15 15.19
N SER A 222 -6.40 -15.27 16.48
CA SER A 222 -6.66 -16.55 17.14
C SER A 222 -8.02 -17.15 16.77
N LYS A 223 -8.94 -16.32 16.26
CA LYS A 223 -10.25 -16.72 15.75
C LYS A 223 -10.43 -16.19 14.33
N THR A 224 -10.60 -17.09 13.37
CA THR A 224 -10.80 -16.75 11.96
C THR A 224 -12.17 -17.22 11.51
N HIS A 225 -12.79 -16.44 10.61
CA HIS A 225 -14.14 -16.68 10.13
C HIS A 225 -14.21 -16.60 8.60
N ASP A 226 -15.28 -17.15 8.01
CA ASP A 226 -15.51 -17.15 6.57
C ASP A 226 -16.13 -15.82 6.10
N TRP A 227 -15.35 -14.75 6.23
CA TRP A 227 -15.71 -13.42 5.74
C TRP A 227 -15.72 -13.33 4.21
N ALA A 228 -15.04 -14.24 3.51
CA ALA A 228 -15.10 -14.34 2.06
C ALA A 228 -16.52 -14.67 1.57
N SER A 229 -17.21 -15.62 2.22
CA SER A 229 -18.62 -15.89 1.92
C SER A 229 -19.52 -14.72 2.27
N VAL A 230 -19.34 -14.08 3.44
CA VAL A 230 -20.11 -12.87 3.82
C VAL A 230 -19.93 -11.77 2.78
N TYR A 231 -18.71 -11.56 2.27
CA TYR A 231 -18.44 -10.59 1.21
C TYR A 231 -19.20 -10.94 -0.08
N SER A 232 -19.13 -12.19 -0.54
CA SER A 232 -19.78 -12.63 -1.78
C SER A 232 -21.31 -12.54 -1.71
N THR A 233 -21.91 -12.96 -0.59
CA THR A 233 -23.36 -12.87 -0.39
C THR A 233 -23.80 -11.41 -0.23
N SER A 234 -22.99 -10.56 0.41
CA SER A 234 -23.24 -9.12 0.52
C SER A 234 -23.29 -8.43 -0.85
N GLN A 235 -22.32 -8.72 -1.74
CA GLN A 235 -22.31 -8.16 -3.10
C GLN A 235 -23.54 -8.60 -3.90
N THR A 236 -23.87 -9.89 -3.82
CA THR A 236 -25.06 -10.45 -4.47
C THR A 236 -26.34 -9.81 -3.96
N TYR A 237 -26.46 -9.66 -2.63
CA TYR A 237 -27.59 -9.04 -1.97
C TYR A 237 -27.79 -7.58 -2.36
N LEU A 238 -26.71 -6.79 -2.34
CA LEU A 238 -26.71 -5.39 -2.78
C LEU A 238 -27.15 -5.26 -4.23
N LYS A 239 -26.63 -6.11 -5.11
CA LYS A 239 -27.00 -6.10 -6.54
C LYS A 239 -28.48 -6.44 -6.74
N ASN A 240 -29.00 -7.41 -6.00
CA ASN A 240 -30.41 -7.82 -6.09
C ASN A 240 -31.37 -6.80 -5.47
N SER A 241 -30.96 -6.08 -4.44
CA SER A 241 -31.77 -5.03 -3.79
C SER A 241 -31.72 -3.68 -4.52
N GLN A 242 -30.83 -3.52 -5.50
CA GLN A 242 -30.73 -2.29 -6.29
C GLN A 242 -31.91 -2.17 -7.26
N SER A 243 -32.59 -1.03 -7.22
CA SER A 243 -33.70 -0.72 -8.14
C SER A 243 -33.22 -0.64 -9.60
N SER A 244 -34.17 -0.66 -10.53
CA SER A 244 -33.89 -0.46 -11.95
C SER A 244 -33.28 0.91 -12.26
N LYS A 245 -33.48 1.91 -11.39
CA LYS A 245 -32.85 3.24 -11.48
C LYS A 245 -31.49 3.32 -10.78
N GLY A 246 -31.00 2.23 -10.20
CA GLY A 246 -29.68 2.23 -9.55
C GLY A 246 -29.69 2.80 -8.13
N LEU A 247 -30.84 2.89 -7.48
CA LEU A 247 -30.99 3.32 -6.08
C LEU A 247 -31.41 2.15 -5.19
N TRP A 248 -31.15 2.24 -3.90
CA TRP A 248 -31.55 1.23 -2.91
C TRP A 248 -32.66 1.76 -2.00
N PRO A 249 -33.55 0.89 -1.49
CA PRO A 249 -34.44 1.25 -0.39
C PRO A 249 -33.67 1.29 0.93
N ASP A 250 -34.18 2.00 1.94
CA ASP A 250 -33.63 1.97 3.30
C ASP A 250 -33.67 0.54 3.87
N TRP A 251 -34.78 -0.19 3.67
CA TRP A 251 -34.98 -1.52 4.24
C TRP A 251 -35.60 -2.52 3.25
N THR A 252 -35.15 -3.77 3.37
CA THR A 252 -35.53 -4.90 2.52
C THR A 252 -35.92 -6.11 3.38
N ASN A 253 -36.54 -7.11 2.75
CA ASN A 253 -36.79 -8.38 3.41
C ASN A 253 -35.49 -9.20 3.58
N THR A 254 -35.60 -10.34 4.25
CA THR A 254 -34.47 -11.20 4.62
C THR A 254 -34.08 -12.22 3.54
N SER A 255 -34.74 -12.17 2.38
CA SER A 255 -34.47 -13.09 1.26
C SER A 255 -33.13 -12.80 0.62
N THR A 256 -32.42 -13.84 0.18
CA THR A 256 -31.18 -13.70 -0.63
C THR A 256 -31.43 -13.07 -2.01
N THR A 257 -32.69 -13.03 -2.45
CA THR A 257 -33.16 -12.27 -3.62
C THR A 257 -34.22 -11.27 -3.14
N PRO A 258 -33.79 -10.17 -2.50
CA PRO A 258 -34.72 -9.25 -1.85
C PRO A 258 -35.66 -8.62 -2.87
N THR A 259 -36.96 -8.72 -2.62
CA THR A 259 -37.97 -7.93 -3.34
C THR A 259 -38.02 -6.54 -2.74
N ALA A 260 -38.34 -5.54 -3.57
CA ALA A 260 -38.53 -4.19 -3.08
C ALA A 260 -39.62 -4.20 -2.00
N CYS A 261 -39.28 -3.67 -0.82
CA CYS A 261 -40.17 -3.19 0.24
C CYS A 261 -40.49 -4.16 1.39
N LYS A 262 -40.11 -3.75 2.62
CA LYS A 262 -40.83 -4.12 3.86
C LYS A 262 -41.75 -2.95 4.24
N PRO A 263 -43.07 -3.16 4.43
CA PRO A 263 -43.99 -2.09 4.81
C PRO A 263 -43.66 -1.48 6.19
N GLN A 264 -43.99 -0.19 6.34
CA GLN A 264 -43.69 0.74 7.43
C GLN A 264 -44.22 0.34 8.84
N SER A 265 -44.86 -0.82 9.00
CA SER A 265 -45.55 -1.25 10.23
C SER A 265 -44.63 -1.76 11.34
N ILE A 266 -43.32 -1.81 11.14
CA ILE A 266 -42.32 -2.17 12.15
C ILE A 266 -41.22 -1.12 12.03
N GLY A 267 -41.11 -0.22 13.00
CA GLY A 267 -40.35 1.04 12.90
C GLY A 267 -38.94 0.92 12.31
N GLY A 268 -38.57 1.94 11.52
CA GLY A 268 -37.24 2.10 10.93
C GLY A 268 -37.24 2.02 9.40
N GLY A 269 -37.64 3.09 8.72
CA GLY A 269 -37.42 3.28 7.27
C GLY A 269 -38.34 2.49 6.32
N GLY A 270 -38.51 3.04 5.12
CA GLY A 270 -39.46 2.56 4.11
C GLY A 270 -38.77 2.06 2.84
N CYS A 271 -39.52 2.05 1.74
CA CYS A 271 -39.12 1.42 0.48
C CYS A 271 -38.43 2.42 -0.46
N ASP A 272 -37.88 3.46 0.15
CA ASP A 272 -37.40 4.69 -0.48
C ASP A 272 -35.89 4.85 -0.28
N PHE A 273 -35.26 5.60 -1.18
CA PHE A 273 -33.87 6.03 -1.04
C PHE A 273 -33.81 7.23 -0.08
N SER A 274 -33.65 6.94 1.20
CA SER A 274 -33.82 7.92 2.27
C SER A 274 -32.59 7.91 3.21
N TRP A 275 -32.78 8.24 4.49
CA TRP A 275 -31.71 8.53 5.43
C TRP A 275 -30.78 7.36 5.72
N ASP A 276 -31.19 6.11 5.45
CA ASP A 276 -30.29 4.96 5.50
C ASP A 276 -29.60 4.73 4.15
N ALA A 277 -30.39 4.56 3.10
CA ALA A 277 -29.92 4.13 1.77
C ALA A 277 -29.01 5.15 1.08
N CYS A 278 -29.05 6.42 1.49
CA CYS A 278 -28.15 7.46 1.00
C CYS A 278 -26.65 7.10 1.12
N ARG A 279 -26.29 6.22 2.07
CA ARG A 279 -24.92 5.75 2.31
C ARG A 279 -24.52 4.61 1.38
N THR A 280 -25.47 3.84 0.85
CA THR A 280 -25.19 2.64 0.04
C THR A 280 -24.31 2.91 -1.18
N PRO A 281 -24.55 3.97 -1.99
CA PRO A 281 -23.66 4.30 -3.11
C PRO A 281 -22.20 4.55 -2.69
N TRP A 282 -21.98 5.19 -1.54
CA TRP A 282 -20.64 5.38 -1.00
C TRP A 282 -20.00 4.06 -0.56
N ARG A 283 -20.72 3.22 0.19
CA ARG A 283 -20.20 1.91 0.64
C ARG A 283 -19.83 1.00 -0.54
N VAL A 284 -20.64 1.01 -1.60
CA VAL A 284 -20.38 0.27 -2.85
C VAL A 284 -19.18 0.85 -3.59
N ALA A 285 -19.11 2.16 -3.80
CA ALA A 285 -17.97 2.77 -4.49
C ALA A 285 -16.65 2.59 -3.72
N TRP A 286 -16.70 2.59 -2.39
CA TRP A 286 -15.54 2.37 -1.53
C TRP A 286 -14.91 0.99 -1.77
N ASP A 287 -15.73 -0.03 -1.99
CA ASP A 287 -15.26 -1.38 -2.33
C ASP A 287 -14.51 -1.40 -3.66
N TYR A 288 -15.01 -0.72 -4.69
CA TYR A 288 -14.32 -0.64 -5.97
C TYR A 288 -12.96 0.07 -5.86
N ILE A 289 -12.88 1.23 -5.20
CA ILE A 289 -11.62 1.99 -5.16
C ILE A 289 -10.52 1.28 -4.34
N TRP A 290 -10.89 0.44 -3.38
CA TRP A 290 -9.94 -0.38 -2.63
C TRP A 290 -9.61 -1.70 -3.34
N TRP A 291 -10.56 -2.31 -4.03
CA TRP A 291 -10.45 -3.72 -4.44
C TRP A 291 -10.73 -4.02 -5.91
N GLY A 292 -11.15 -3.05 -6.71
CA GLY A 292 -11.44 -3.22 -8.13
C GLY A 292 -12.61 -4.15 -8.45
N SER A 293 -13.56 -4.31 -7.53
CA SER A 293 -14.69 -5.24 -7.68
C SER A 293 -15.60 -4.92 -8.88
N SER A 294 -15.78 -5.88 -9.79
CA SER A 294 -16.64 -5.72 -10.97
C SER A 294 -18.12 -5.53 -10.62
N ASP A 295 -18.61 -6.17 -9.56
CA ASP A 295 -19.99 -5.98 -9.09
C ASP A 295 -20.19 -4.56 -8.55
N ALA A 296 -19.24 -4.05 -7.75
CA ALA A 296 -19.29 -2.69 -7.25
C ALA A 296 -19.21 -1.65 -8.37
N GLN A 297 -18.38 -1.91 -9.40
CA GLN A 297 -18.33 -1.08 -10.59
C GLN A 297 -19.68 -1.06 -11.32
N THR A 298 -20.31 -2.22 -11.50
CA THR A 298 -21.60 -2.36 -12.19
C THR A 298 -22.73 -1.65 -11.45
N MET A 299 -22.82 -1.85 -10.13
CA MET A 299 -23.80 -1.18 -9.28
C MET A 299 -23.59 0.34 -9.29
N SER A 300 -22.35 0.79 -9.16
CA SER A 300 -22.01 2.22 -9.22
C SER A 300 -22.31 2.83 -10.59
N ALA A 301 -22.07 2.12 -11.69
CA ALA A 301 -22.39 2.61 -13.04
C ALA A 301 -23.90 2.84 -13.24
N LYS A 302 -24.74 1.96 -12.70
CA LYS A 302 -26.20 2.16 -12.64
C LYS A 302 -26.57 3.40 -11.83
N THR A 303 -26.02 3.56 -10.64
CA THR A 303 -26.24 4.75 -9.80
C THR A 303 -25.73 6.03 -10.48
N ALA A 304 -24.59 5.98 -11.17
CA ALA A 304 -24.03 7.10 -11.92
C ALA A 304 -24.94 7.53 -13.07
N THR A 305 -25.56 6.58 -13.76
CA THR A 305 -26.56 6.88 -14.81
C THR A 305 -27.76 7.64 -14.25
N PHE A 306 -28.25 7.27 -13.07
CA PHE A 306 -29.26 8.07 -12.38
C PHE A 306 -28.74 9.44 -11.95
N THR A 307 -27.54 9.48 -11.38
CA THR A 307 -26.91 10.71 -10.89
C THR A 307 -26.72 11.72 -12.02
N ASP A 308 -26.42 11.27 -13.24
CA ASP A 308 -26.34 12.10 -14.45
C ASP A 308 -27.66 12.81 -14.80
N THR A 309 -28.80 12.30 -14.34
CA THR A 309 -30.12 12.95 -14.54
C THR A 309 -30.39 14.07 -13.54
N LYS A 310 -29.50 14.27 -12.57
CA LYS A 310 -29.65 15.24 -11.48
C LYS A 310 -28.51 16.26 -11.50
N SER A 311 -28.73 17.38 -10.83
CA SER A 311 -27.69 18.38 -10.53
C SER A 311 -27.48 18.43 -9.03
N ALA A 312 -26.21 18.39 -8.58
CA ALA A 312 -25.87 18.45 -7.15
C ALA A 312 -26.49 19.67 -6.44
N THR A 313 -26.56 20.81 -7.12
CA THR A 313 -27.12 22.06 -6.57
C THR A 313 -28.63 22.00 -6.36
N ASN A 314 -29.34 21.15 -7.11
CA ASN A 314 -30.80 21.03 -7.10
C ASN A 314 -31.28 19.64 -6.66
N LEU A 315 -30.38 18.80 -6.12
CA LEU A 315 -30.71 17.45 -5.69
C LEU A 315 -31.51 17.50 -4.38
N ASN A 316 -32.78 17.12 -4.44
CA ASN A 316 -33.65 17.05 -3.28
C ASN A 316 -33.85 15.58 -2.87
N GLY A 317 -33.43 15.23 -1.65
CA GLY A 317 -33.69 13.94 -1.00
C GLY A 317 -34.39 14.13 0.35
N PRO A 318 -35.00 13.11 0.98
CA PRO A 318 -35.14 11.72 0.52
C PRO A 318 -35.96 11.59 -0.77
N MET A 319 -35.87 10.46 -1.46
CA MET A 319 -36.58 10.20 -2.71
C MET A 319 -37.03 8.74 -2.81
N THR A 320 -38.02 8.46 -3.65
CA THR A 320 -38.36 7.07 -3.99
C THR A 320 -37.17 6.37 -4.64
N THR A 321 -37.15 5.04 -4.66
CA THR A 321 -36.11 4.29 -5.41
C THR A 321 -36.17 4.49 -6.92
N ASN A 322 -37.20 5.19 -7.43
CA ASN A 322 -37.30 5.64 -8.81
C ASN A 322 -36.69 7.04 -9.02
N GLY A 323 -36.35 7.75 -7.94
CA GLY A 323 -35.70 9.06 -7.97
C GLY A 323 -36.64 10.26 -7.87
N ASP A 324 -37.88 10.05 -7.43
CA ASP A 324 -38.87 11.11 -7.20
C ASP A 324 -38.72 11.66 -5.79
N ALA A 325 -38.52 12.98 -5.65
CA ALA A 325 -38.30 13.60 -4.34
C ALA A 325 -39.52 13.42 -3.42
N LEU A 326 -39.27 13.07 -2.17
CA LEU A 326 -40.27 12.95 -1.13
C LEU A 326 -40.39 14.25 -0.33
N SER A 327 -41.54 14.46 0.31
CA SER A 327 -41.77 15.62 1.18
C SER A 327 -41.69 15.20 2.66
N PRO A 328 -40.96 15.94 3.51
CA PRO A 328 -40.12 17.10 3.19
C PRO A 328 -38.84 16.72 2.43
N SER A 329 -38.36 17.63 1.57
CA SER A 329 -37.16 17.42 0.76
C SER A 329 -36.03 18.38 1.14
N TYR A 330 -34.79 17.91 1.05
CA TYR A 330 -33.58 18.60 1.49
C TYR A 330 -32.49 18.51 0.42
N ASN A 331 -31.79 19.63 0.18
CA ASN A 331 -30.56 19.66 -0.62
C ASN A 331 -29.34 19.75 0.30
N ASN A 332 -28.94 18.59 0.84
CA ASN A 332 -27.87 18.47 1.83
C ASN A 332 -26.77 17.48 1.40
N SER A 333 -25.70 17.45 2.18
CA SER A 333 -24.50 16.65 1.92
C SER A 333 -24.73 15.14 1.95
N VAL A 334 -25.77 14.68 2.65
CA VAL A 334 -26.08 13.25 2.88
C VAL A 334 -26.34 12.52 1.57
N PHE A 335 -27.19 13.11 0.70
CA PHE A 335 -27.52 12.52 -0.60
C PHE A 335 -26.49 12.89 -1.67
N ILE A 336 -25.94 14.11 -1.63
CA ILE A 336 -24.98 14.60 -2.64
C ILE A 336 -23.71 13.73 -2.62
N GLY A 337 -23.10 13.54 -1.44
CA GLY A 337 -21.81 12.85 -1.39
C GLY A 337 -21.93 11.35 -1.63
N GLY A 338 -23.01 10.71 -1.18
CA GLY A 338 -23.30 9.32 -1.50
C GLY A 338 -23.36 9.11 -3.02
N LEU A 339 -24.22 9.85 -3.73
CA LEU A 339 -24.34 9.74 -5.18
C LEU A 339 -23.05 10.13 -5.92
N ALA A 340 -22.32 11.15 -5.46
CA ALA A 340 -21.05 11.56 -6.05
C ALA A 340 -20.01 10.42 -6.04
N ALA A 341 -20.02 9.57 -5.02
CA ALA A 341 -19.11 8.44 -4.92
C ALA A 341 -19.28 7.43 -6.07
N SER A 342 -20.48 7.30 -6.66
CA SER A 342 -20.72 6.41 -7.80
C SER A 342 -19.86 6.74 -9.03
N TYR A 343 -19.44 8.00 -9.20
CA TYR A 343 -18.57 8.41 -10.29
C TYR A 343 -17.13 7.92 -10.14
N MET A 344 -16.69 7.57 -8.92
CA MET A 344 -15.31 7.14 -8.67
C MET A 344 -14.92 5.86 -9.41
N THR A 345 -15.89 5.09 -9.91
CA THR A 345 -15.63 3.78 -10.53
C THR A 345 -15.39 3.84 -12.04
N ASN A 346 -15.50 5.02 -12.64
CA ASN A 346 -15.43 5.21 -14.09
C ASN A 346 -14.61 6.46 -14.45
N SER A 347 -13.46 6.26 -15.11
CA SER A 347 -12.55 7.35 -15.50
C SER A 347 -13.17 8.39 -16.43
N THR A 348 -14.18 8.02 -17.22
CA THR A 348 -14.90 8.96 -18.10
C THR A 348 -15.75 9.97 -17.33
N LYS A 349 -15.98 9.75 -16.03
CA LYS A 349 -16.82 10.58 -15.16
C LYS A 349 -16.05 11.62 -14.34
N GLN A 350 -14.77 11.85 -14.65
CA GLN A 350 -13.92 12.79 -13.91
C GLN A 350 -14.55 14.19 -13.76
N SER A 351 -15.04 14.78 -14.85
CA SER A 351 -15.68 16.10 -14.81
C SER A 351 -16.95 16.12 -13.96
N ASN A 352 -17.74 15.04 -13.98
CA ASN A 352 -18.93 14.90 -13.14
C ASN A 352 -18.55 14.81 -11.66
N LEU A 353 -17.56 13.98 -11.33
CA LEU A 353 -17.03 13.84 -9.98
C LEU A 353 -16.53 15.18 -9.45
N ASP A 354 -15.72 15.91 -10.22
CA ASP A 354 -15.16 17.20 -9.82
C ASP A 354 -16.26 18.25 -9.55
N SER A 355 -17.31 18.27 -10.38
CA SER A 355 -18.46 19.17 -10.21
C SER A 355 -19.22 18.85 -8.92
N TRP A 356 -19.57 17.58 -8.69
CA TRP A 356 -20.31 17.15 -7.50
C TRP A 356 -19.49 17.31 -6.22
N TYR A 357 -18.18 17.02 -6.27
CA TYR A 357 -17.24 17.27 -5.18
C TYR A 357 -17.19 18.77 -4.84
N GLY A 358 -17.15 19.65 -5.85
CA GLY A 358 -17.20 21.09 -5.68
C GLY A 358 -18.46 21.57 -4.93
N THR A 359 -19.63 21.05 -5.31
CA THR A 359 -20.89 21.34 -4.58
C THR A 359 -20.84 20.79 -3.16
N LEU A 360 -20.45 19.53 -2.96
CA LEU A 360 -20.38 18.89 -1.64
C LEU A 360 -19.49 19.68 -0.68
N LYS A 361 -18.27 20.06 -1.08
CA LYS A 361 -17.32 20.76 -0.19
C LYS A 361 -17.78 22.16 0.20
N SER A 362 -18.61 22.81 -0.63
CA SER A 362 -19.13 24.15 -0.38
C SER A 362 -20.28 24.20 0.64
N LYS A 363 -20.90 23.06 0.95
CA LYS A 363 -21.99 22.99 1.93
C LYS A 363 -21.50 23.30 3.35
N ASN A 364 -22.36 23.94 4.12
CA ASN A 364 -22.22 24.13 5.56
C ASN A 364 -23.46 23.54 6.23
N GLU A 365 -23.27 22.51 7.02
CA GLU A 365 -24.35 21.73 7.63
C GLU A 365 -24.29 21.88 9.16
N GLY A 366 -25.44 21.86 9.84
CA GLY A 366 -25.50 22.14 11.29
C GLY A 366 -25.92 20.96 12.18
N LEU A 367 -26.68 20.00 11.64
CA LEU A 367 -27.21 18.85 12.37
C LEU A 367 -26.31 17.64 12.12
N TYR A 368 -25.89 16.95 13.18
CA TYR A 368 -24.88 15.87 13.24
C TYR A 368 -24.77 15.02 11.97
N TYR A 369 -25.87 14.51 11.43
CA TYR A 369 -25.79 13.50 10.38
C TYR A 369 -25.15 14.01 9.08
N ALA A 370 -25.55 15.20 8.62
CA ALA A 370 -25.08 15.79 7.37
C ALA A 370 -23.59 16.22 7.35
N PRO A 371 -23.05 16.99 8.32
CA PRO A 371 -21.63 17.35 8.37
C PRO A 371 -20.75 16.13 8.66
N THR A 372 -21.24 15.11 9.39
CA THR A 372 -20.47 13.88 9.62
C THR A 372 -20.25 13.12 8.31
N LEU A 373 -21.32 12.85 7.57
CA LEU A 373 -21.22 12.18 6.27
C LEU A 373 -20.50 13.05 5.23
N GLN A 374 -20.66 14.38 5.28
CA GLN A 374 -19.91 15.30 4.42
C GLN A 374 -18.40 15.09 4.55
N ILE A 375 -17.88 15.00 5.79
CA ILE A 375 -16.44 14.77 6.03
C ILE A 375 -16.03 13.40 5.50
N LEU A 376 -16.77 12.34 5.85
CA LEU A 376 -16.45 10.97 5.41
C LEU A 376 -16.44 10.84 3.88
N TYR A 377 -17.44 11.40 3.20
CA TYR A 377 -17.49 11.44 1.75
C TYR A 377 -16.33 12.25 1.16
N LEU A 378 -16.03 13.43 1.71
CA LEU A 378 -14.90 14.23 1.22
C LEU A 378 -13.57 13.51 1.41
N LEU A 379 -13.35 12.82 2.54
CA LEU A 379 -12.16 11.99 2.77
C LEU A 379 -12.04 10.92 1.68
N THR A 380 -13.13 10.19 1.39
CA THR A 380 -13.14 9.17 0.32
C THR A 380 -12.90 9.80 -1.07
N LEU A 381 -13.67 10.82 -1.45
CA LEU A 381 -13.61 11.42 -2.79
C LEU A 381 -12.27 12.13 -3.09
N SER A 382 -11.51 12.53 -2.05
CA SER A 382 -10.27 13.28 -2.18
C SER A 382 -8.99 12.43 -2.13
N GLY A 383 -9.10 11.12 -1.85
CA GLY A 383 -7.93 10.25 -1.62
C GLY A 383 -7.42 10.26 -0.17
N ASN A 384 -8.21 10.72 0.79
CA ASN A 384 -7.86 10.77 2.22
C ASN A 384 -8.55 9.65 3.03
N ALA A 385 -9.06 8.61 2.37
CA ALA A 385 -9.51 7.36 3.00
C ALA A 385 -8.84 6.11 2.38
N PRO A 386 -7.48 6.05 2.35
CA PRO A 386 -6.78 4.90 1.81
C PRO A 386 -6.95 3.64 2.66
N ASN A 387 -6.87 2.47 2.02
CA ASN A 387 -6.66 1.22 2.73
C ASN A 387 -5.23 1.18 3.31
N PHE A 388 -5.08 1.31 4.62
CA PHE A 388 -3.76 1.30 5.28
C PHE A 388 -3.02 -0.06 5.20
N TYR A 389 -3.71 -1.15 4.82
CA TYR A 389 -3.08 -2.47 4.64
C TYR A 389 -2.55 -2.68 3.22
N ALA A 390 -3.14 -2.01 2.23
CA ALA A 390 -2.68 -2.07 0.83
C ALA A 390 -1.64 -1.00 0.49
N ASN A 391 -1.48 0.03 1.34
CA ASN A 391 -0.56 1.14 1.12
C ASN A 391 0.58 1.13 2.13
N ALA A 392 1.82 1.21 1.67
CA ALA A 392 2.95 1.48 2.55
C ALA A 392 2.82 2.89 3.17
N ALA A 393 3.25 3.04 4.42
CA ALA A 393 3.30 4.35 5.07
C ALA A 393 4.15 5.31 4.23
N PRO A 394 3.66 6.51 3.88
CA PRO A 394 4.41 7.47 3.09
C PRO A 394 5.72 7.86 3.78
N THR A 395 6.86 7.71 3.11
CA THR A 395 8.18 8.11 3.67
C THR A 395 8.55 9.53 3.29
N ALA A 396 9.06 10.30 4.25
CA ALA A 396 9.59 11.65 4.04
C ALA A 396 10.69 11.69 2.96
N PRO A 397 10.81 12.78 2.17
CA PRO A 397 11.95 12.98 1.30
C PRO A 397 13.25 13.03 2.11
N LYS A 398 14.32 12.45 1.57
CA LYS A 398 15.64 12.32 2.21
C LYS A 398 16.75 12.83 1.32
N PHE A 399 17.79 13.37 1.94
CA PHE A 399 19.04 13.73 1.27
C PHE A 399 19.69 12.51 0.60
N VAL A 400 20.14 12.67 -0.65
CA VAL A 400 20.91 11.68 -1.41
C VAL A 400 22.35 12.16 -1.63
N SER A 401 22.51 13.35 -2.21
CA SER A 401 23.82 13.90 -2.58
C SER A 401 23.80 15.43 -2.69
N SER A 402 24.99 16.04 -2.69
CA SER A 402 25.14 17.47 -2.99
C SER A 402 26.45 17.81 -3.70
N GLU A 403 26.41 18.83 -4.55
CA GLU A 403 27.56 19.32 -5.33
C GLU A 403 27.44 20.82 -5.66
N THR A 404 28.55 21.47 -6.00
CA THR A 404 28.50 22.83 -6.56
C THR A 404 28.16 22.79 -8.04
N SER A 405 27.66 23.91 -8.60
CA SER A 405 27.72 24.13 -10.05
C SER A 405 29.17 24.22 -10.52
N GLY A 406 29.42 24.01 -11.82
CA GLY A 406 30.76 24.15 -12.40
C GLY A 406 31.35 25.57 -12.30
N SER A 407 30.48 26.58 -12.16
CA SER A 407 30.85 27.98 -11.89
C SER A 407 31.08 28.29 -10.40
N GLY A 408 30.70 27.38 -9.50
CA GLY A 408 30.74 27.62 -8.05
C GLY A 408 29.71 28.62 -7.52
N THR A 409 28.70 28.96 -8.30
CA THR A 409 27.66 29.95 -7.92
C THR A 409 26.45 29.32 -7.23
N ASN A 410 26.23 28.02 -7.40
CA ASN A 410 25.09 27.30 -6.82
C ASN A 410 25.54 26.04 -6.09
N ILE A 411 24.76 25.62 -5.10
CA ILE A 411 24.81 24.28 -4.50
C ILE A 411 23.55 23.51 -4.94
N TYR A 412 23.75 22.32 -5.48
CA TYR A 412 22.68 21.38 -5.83
C TYR A 412 22.54 20.32 -4.75
N ILE A 413 21.31 20.04 -4.33
CA ILE A 413 20.97 19.00 -3.34
C ILE A 413 19.95 18.06 -3.97
N THR A 414 20.33 16.78 -4.10
CA THR A 414 19.46 15.73 -4.61
C THR A 414 18.72 15.05 -3.48
N THR A 415 17.44 14.80 -3.68
CA THR A 415 16.59 14.03 -2.76
C THR A 415 16.06 12.76 -3.42
N ASN A 416 15.61 11.79 -2.61
CA ASN A 416 15.09 10.52 -3.09
C ASN A 416 13.61 10.59 -3.57
N LYS A 417 12.99 11.78 -3.53
CA LYS A 417 11.56 11.94 -3.78
C LYS A 417 11.24 13.32 -4.36
N SER A 418 10.23 13.39 -5.22
CA SER A 418 9.82 14.65 -5.84
C SER A 418 9.32 15.67 -4.82
N LEU A 419 9.73 16.93 -4.99
CA LEU A 419 9.47 18.06 -4.11
C LEU A 419 8.49 19.06 -4.73
N LYS A 420 7.79 19.79 -3.85
CA LYS A 420 7.14 21.05 -4.20
C LYS A 420 8.18 22.16 -4.28
N THR A 421 7.89 23.21 -5.05
CA THR A 421 8.76 24.39 -5.14
C THR A 421 8.96 25.02 -3.75
N PRO A 422 10.20 25.08 -3.23
CA PRO A 422 10.48 25.67 -1.93
C PRO A 422 10.22 27.18 -1.89
N SER A 423 9.81 27.70 -0.73
CA SER A 423 9.72 29.14 -0.46
C SER A 423 11.09 29.73 -0.15
N SER A 424 11.33 31.01 -0.47
CA SER A 424 12.56 31.72 -0.12
C SER A 424 12.81 31.83 1.39
N SER A 425 11.76 31.72 2.21
CA SER A 425 11.87 31.66 3.67
C SER A 425 12.71 30.47 4.18
N GLU A 426 12.81 29.40 3.40
CA GLU A 426 13.55 28.19 3.73
C GLU A 426 15.08 28.35 3.72
N LEU A 427 15.60 29.43 3.15
CA LEU A 427 17.04 29.66 3.08
C LEU A 427 17.70 29.68 4.47
N SER A 428 16.98 30.20 5.47
CA SER A 428 17.44 30.28 6.86
C SER A 428 17.59 28.91 7.54
N ASN A 429 16.98 27.87 6.98
CA ASN A 429 17.05 26.51 7.49
C ASN A 429 18.30 25.75 7.04
N PHE A 430 19.06 26.30 6.07
CA PHE A 430 20.32 25.73 5.62
C PHE A 430 21.52 26.36 6.32
N THR A 431 22.46 25.52 6.75
CA THR A 431 23.78 25.96 7.24
C THR A 431 24.86 25.45 6.29
N PHE A 432 25.69 26.36 5.78
CA PHE A 432 26.78 26.05 4.85
C PHE A 432 28.13 26.38 5.47
N LYS A 433 29.11 25.49 5.30
CA LYS A 433 30.49 25.69 5.78
C LYS A 433 31.49 25.47 4.65
N ILE A 434 32.52 26.31 4.62
CA ILE A 434 33.72 26.16 3.78
C ILE A 434 34.90 25.99 4.72
N ASN A 435 35.70 24.94 4.55
CA ASN A 435 36.86 24.60 5.39
C ASN A 435 36.53 24.62 6.89
N ASN A 436 35.37 24.04 7.23
CA ASN A 436 34.79 24.00 8.58
C ASN A 436 34.35 25.37 9.18
N VAL A 437 34.42 26.45 8.41
CA VAL A 437 33.96 27.80 8.80
C VAL A 437 32.55 28.05 8.28
N THR A 438 31.62 28.35 9.18
CA THR A 438 30.23 28.71 8.84
C THR A 438 30.19 29.99 8.02
N GLN A 439 29.47 29.93 6.89
CA GLN A 439 29.23 31.07 6.01
C GLN A 439 27.92 31.75 6.41
N ASN A 440 28.01 32.98 6.90
CA ASN A 440 26.83 33.77 7.30
C ASN A 440 26.07 34.26 6.06
N ALA A 441 24.74 34.16 6.08
CA ALA A 441 23.87 34.54 4.96
C ALA A 441 24.34 33.92 3.62
N ALA A 442 24.65 32.61 3.65
CA ALA A 442 25.34 31.96 2.55
C ALA A 442 24.57 31.95 1.23
N PHE A 443 23.24 32.08 1.27
CA PHE A 443 22.37 31.88 0.11
C PHE A 443 21.44 33.08 -0.14
N THR A 444 21.19 33.37 -1.40
CA THR A 444 20.32 34.46 -1.88
C THR A 444 19.07 33.96 -2.62
N GLY A 445 19.04 32.68 -3.00
CA GLY A 445 17.93 32.09 -3.74
C GLY A 445 17.82 30.59 -3.54
N ILE A 446 16.59 30.08 -3.63
CA ILE A 446 16.26 28.65 -3.62
C ILE A 446 15.25 28.37 -4.73
N SER A 447 15.47 27.31 -5.49
CA SER A 447 14.57 26.84 -6.55
C SER A 447 14.70 25.33 -6.75
N LEU A 448 13.87 24.75 -7.62
CA LEU A 448 14.05 23.39 -8.11
C LEU A 448 14.73 23.42 -9.48
N LEU A 449 15.83 22.68 -9.62
CA LEU A 449 16.47 22.41 -10.91
C LEU A 449 15.76 21.26 -11.65
N SER A 450 15.25 20.30 -10.88
CA SER A 450 14.36 19.23 -11.33
C SER A 450 13.41 18.87 -10.18
N SER A 451 12.46 17.95 -10.39
CA SER A 451 11.52 17.56 -9.33
C SER A 451 12.21 17.02 -8.07
N THR A 452 13.44 16.51 -8.15
CA THR A 452 14.17 15.94 -7.00
C THR A 452 15.41 16.73 -6.59
N VAL A 453 15.75 17.82 -7.29
CA VAL A 453 16.99 18.58 -7.07
C VAL A 453 16.69 20.02 -6.67
N ILE A 454 17.07 20.38 -5.46
CA ILE A 454 17.06 21.76 -4.95
C ILE A 454 18.32 22.47 -5.44
N SER A 455 18.16 23.69 -5.95
CA SER A 455 19.27 24.60 -6.28
C SER A 455 19.27 25.77 -5.28
N LEU A 456 20.37 25.91 -4.54
CA LEU A 456 20.63 27.05 -3.67
C LEU A 456 21.63 27.98 -4.36
N THR A 457 21.26 29.25 -4.56
CA THR A 457 22.14 30.28 -5.12
C THR A 457 22.99 30.89 -4.02
N LEU A 458 24.31 30.86 -4.17
CA LEU A 458 25.24 31.44 -3.19
C LEU A 458 25.20 32.97 -3.22
N SER A 459 25.43 33.60 -2.07
CA SER A 459 25.69 35.03 -1.98
C SER A 459 27.01 35.39 -2.67
N THR A 460 27.08 36.58 -3.26
CA THR A 460 28.33 37.11 -3.86
C THR A 460 29.45 37.29 -2.83
N SER A 461 29.12 37.36 -1.53
CA SER A 461 30.08 37.39 -0.43
C SER A 461 30.69 36.01 -0.09
N VAL A 462 30.11 34.92 -0.59
CA VAL A 462 30.60 33.56 -0.38
C VAL A 462 31.32 33.10 -1.64
N VAL A 463 32.65 33.05 -1.57
CA VAL A 463 33.50 32.62 -2.68
C VAL A 463 33.99 31.20 -2.43
N VAL A 464 33.49 30.25 -3.22
CA VAL A 464 34.02 28.89 -3.26
C VAL A 464 35.23 28.86 -4.17
N LYS A 465 36.31 28.20 -3.74
CA LYS A 465 37.54 28.01 -4.50
C LYS A 465 37.75 26.53 -4.82
N PRO A 466 38.48 26.22 -5.90
CA PRO A 466 38.98 24.87 -6.13
C PRO A 466 39.74 24.37 -4.89
N GLY A 467 39.44 23.14 -4.45
CA GLY A 467 40.06 22.51 -3.27
C GLY A 467 39.35 22.77 -1.93
N ASP A 468 38.35 23.67 -1.87
CA ASP A 468 37.59 23.90 -0.64
C ASP A 468 36.82 22.65 -0.19
N VAL A 469 36.87 22.34 1.11
CA VAL A 469 36.07 21.30 1.77
C VAL A 469 34.76 21.92 2.25
N MET A 470 33.65 21.49 1.65
CA MET A 470 32.33 22.09 1.91
C MET A 470 31.37 21.12 2.57
N THR A 471 30.58 21.62 3.52
CA THR A 471 29.47 20.85 4.11
C THR A 471 28.19 21.67 4.18
N ILE A 472 27.06 20.98 4.07
CA ILE A 472 25.73 21.55 4.17
C ILE A 472 24.87 20.79 5.17
N SER A 473 24.06 21.52 5.93
CA SER A 473 23.06 20.99 6.85
C SER A 473 21.72 21.64 6.58
N TYR A 474 20.64 20.91 6.87
CA TYR A 474 19.27 21.39 6.82
C TYR A 474 18.57 21.05 8.13
N THR A 475 17.99 22.08 8.75
CA THR A 475 17.04 21.93 9.86
C THR A 475 15.64 21.91 9.27
N PRO A 476 14.76 20.95 9.62
CA PRO A 476 13.44 20.85 8.99
C PRO A 476 12.63 22.14 9.06
N GLY A 477 12.22 22.63 7.89
CA GLY A 477 11.31 23.75 7.69
C GLY A 477 10.05 23.33 6.93
N SER A 478 9.63 24.12 5.94
CA SER A 478 8.44 23.86 5.11
C SER A 478 8.73 23.23 3.74
N ILE A 479 9.97 22.83 3.44
CA ILE A 479 10.26 22.06 2.22
C ILE A 479 9.53 20.73 2.29
N GLN A 480 8.68 20.45 1.30
CA GLN A 480 7.82 19.27 1.26
C GLN A 480 7.94 18.51 -0.06
N SER A 481 7.69 17.21 -0.01
CA SER A 481 7.42 16.39 -1.20
C SER A 481 6.09 16.77 -1.86
N THR A 482 5.87 16.30 -3.09
CA THR A 482 4.59 16.48 -3.81
C THR A 482 3.39 15.92 -3.05
N ASP A 483 3.61 14.95 -2.15
CA ASP A 483 2.63 14.38 -1.22
C ASP A 483 2.71 14.97 0.22
N ASN A 484 3.20 16.22 0.36
CA ASN A 484 3.16 17.03 1.59
C ASN A 484 4.02 16.56 2.78
N LEU A 485 4.96 15.64 2.58
CA LEU A 485 5.85 15.22 3.66
C LEU A 485 7.06 16.14 3.73
N THR A 486 7.38 16.63 4.92
CA THR A 486 8.53 17.52 5.15
C THR A 486 9.85 16.80 4.91
N LEU A 487 10.81 17.48 4.26
CA LEU A 487 12.18 17.02 4.06
C LEU A 487 12.86 16.70 5.39
N GLU A 488 13.42 15.49 5.47
CA GLU A 488 14.14 15.02 6.65
C GLU A 488 15.38 15.90 6.91
N ALA A 489 15.66 16.13 8.20
CA ALA A 489 16.87 16.83 8.62
C ALA A 489 18.12 16.11 8.09
N PHE A 490 19.15 16.87 7.75
CA PHE A 490 20.47 16.30 7.52
C PHE A 490 21.55 17.25 8.03
N THR A 491 22.63 16.68 8.55
CA THR A 491 23.72 17.42 9.19
C THR A 491 25.04 17.11 8.51
N SER A 492 25.83 18.16 8.30
CA SER A 492 27.22 18.11 7.81
C SER A 492 27.44 17.20 6.59
N LYS A 493 26.51 17.20 5.62
CA LYS A 493 26.66 16.45 4.38
C LYS A 493 27.70 17.11 3.49
N THR A 494 28.61 16.31 2.93
CA THR A 494 29.66 16.81 2.02
C THR A 494 29.05 17.35 0.73
N VAL A 495 29.50 18.54 0.33
CA VAL A 495 29.21 19.11 -0.98
C VAL A 495 30.42 18.86 -1.89
N GLN A 496 30.23 18.12 -2.98
CA GLN A 496 31.30 17.88 -3.95
C GLN A 496 31.67 19.19 -4.66
N ASN A 497 32.94 19.55 -4.61
CA ASN A 497 33.46 20.73 -5.30
C ASN A 497 33.68 20.42 -6.78
N LYS A 498 32.92 21.07 -7.66
CA LYS A 498 33.01 20.91 -9.12
C LYS A 498 33.67 22.10 -9.82
N LEU A 499 34.30 23.03 -9.08
CA LEU A 499 35.05 24.14 -9.69
C LEU A 499 36.37 23.65 -10.32
N ALA A 500 36.72 24.18 -11.48
CA ALA A 500 38.01 23.94 -12.12
C ALA A 500 39.15 24.70 -11.41
N SER A 501 40.30 24.06 -11.16
CA SER A 501 41.50 24.70 -10.55
C SER A 501 42.13 25.76 -11.46
N ASN A 502 42.68 26.84 -10.87
CA ASN A 502 43.43 27.89 -11.60
C ASN A 502 44.96 27.64 -11.63
N ASN A 503 45.43 26.51 -11.08
CA ASN A 503 46.83 26.11 -11.14
C ASN A 503 47.14 25.42 -12.48
N THR A 504 48.34 25.62 -13.00
CA THR A 504 48.81 24.88 -14.20
C THR A 504 49.94 23.94 -13.83
N ILE A 505 49.73 22.64 -14.01
CA ILE A 505 50.80 21.65 -13.92
C ILE A 505 51.77 21.89 -15.09
N ILE A 506 53.04 22.13 -14.79
CA ILE A 506 54.10 22.36 -15.77
C ILE A 506 55.04 21.16 -15.89
N ALA A 507 55.08 20.28 -14.88
CA ALA A 507 55.77 18.99 -14.95
C ALA A 507 55.06 18.00 -14.02
N ASP A 508 54.40 16.99 -14.60
CA ASP A 508 53.73 15.89 -13.88
C ASP A 508 54.61 14.65 -13.73
N CYS A 509 55.80 14.64 -14.35
CA CYS A 509 56.72 13.50 -14.37
C CYS A 509 56.17 12.22 -15.03
N GLU A 510 55.06 12.32 -15.77
CA GLU A 510 54.39 11.18 -16.42
C GLU A 510 54.68 11.05 -17.92
N ASP A 511 55.39 12.03 -18.51
CA ASP A 511 55.78 12.04 -19.93
C ASP A 511 57.27 11.72 -20.11
N ASP A 512 57.75 10.64 -19.50
CA ASP A 512 59.18 10.29 -19.41
C ASP A 512 60.00 11.46 -18.83
N ASN A 513 61.08 11.88 -19.50
CA ASN A 513 61.91 13.00 -19.09
C ASN A 513 61.32 14.37 -19.49
N VAL A 514 60.13 14.44 -20.10
CA VAL A 514 59.62 15.66 -20.72
C VAL A 514 58.67 16.41 -19.78
N THR A 515 58.79 17.73 -19.71
CA THR A 515 57.85 18.60 -18.99
C THR A 515 56.68 18.99 -19.90
N LYS A 516 55.58 19.52 -19.33
CA LYS A 516 54.46 20.07 -20.13
C LYS A 516 54.85 21.33 -20.93
N LEU A 517 56.06 21.85 -20.75
CA LEU A 517 56.66 22.94 -21.52
C LEU A 517 57.53 22.44 -22.69
N LEU A 518 57.56 21.13 -22.95
CA LEU A 518 58.43 20.47 -23.93
C LEU A 518 59.94 20.68 -23.64
N THR A 519 60.29 20.88 -22.37
CA THR A 519 61.67 20.87 -21.88
C THR A 519 61.94 19.56 -21.14
N HIS A 520 63.18 19.35 -20.66
CA HIS A 520 63.57 18.07 -20.07
C HIS A 520 64.05 18.24 -18.64
N TRP A 521 63.81 17.23 -17.79
CA TRP A 521 64.49 17.15 -16.50
C TRP A 521 65.97 16.80 -16.70
N TYR A 522 66.79 17.34 -15.80
CA TYR A 522 68.21 17.08 -15.72
C TYR A 522 68.65 16.98 -14.26
N SER A 523 69.78 16.30 -14.04
CA SER A 523 70.53 16.27 -12.79
C SER A 523 71.88 16.99 -12.96
N PHE A 524 72.46 17.48 -11.87
CA PHE A 524 73.80 18.08 -11.87
C PHE A 524 74.58 17.72 -10.60
N ASN A 525 75.90 17.82 -10.68
CA ASN A 525 76.84 17.62 -9.58
C ASN A 525 77.93 18.71 -9.61
N ASP A 526 78.83 18.65 -8.64
CA ASP A 526 79.90 19.62 -8.40
C ASP A 526 81.26 19.22 -9.02
N ASN A 527 81.30 18.17 -9.84
CA ASN A 527 82.55 17.59 -10.34
C ASN A 527 83.35 18.57 -11.23
N SER A 528 82.66 19.39 -12.03
CA SER A 528 83.30 20.42 -12.87
C SER A 528 83.95 21.54 -12.05
N GLU A 529 83.56 21.70 -10.79
CA GLU A 529 84.09 22.70 -9.85
C GLU A 529 85.20 22.12 -8.95
N GLY A 530 85.52 20.83 -9.09
CA GLY A 530 86.51 20.12 -8.28
C GLY A 530 85.92 19.27 -7.14
N GLY A 531 84.60 19.15 -7.09
CA GLY A 531 83.92 18.18 -6.23
C GLY A 531 84.10 16.74 -6.72
N ALA A 532 83.65 15.78 -5.92
CA ALA A 532 83.62 14.36 -6.28
C ALA A 532 82.27 13.72 -5.94
N SER A 533 81.20 14.52 -5.94
CA SER A 533 79.86 14.05 -5.58
C SER A 533 79.26 13.19 -6.69
N THR A 534 78.46 12.21 -6.31
CA THR A 534 77.71 11.35 -7.24
C THR A 534 76.22 11.62 -7.15
N VAL A 535 75.53 11.50 -8.28
CA VAL A 535 74.08 11.62 -8.40
C VAL A 535 73.57 10.54 -9.34
N THR A 536 72.41 9.94 -9.06
CA THR A 536 71.81 8.88 -9.87
C THR A 536 70.30 9.06 -9.95
N PRO A 537 69.71 9.12 -11.16
CA PRO A 537 70.39 9.11 -12.46
C PRO A 537 71.23 10.38 -12.68
N PHE A 538 72.39 10.24 -13.33
CA PHE A 538 73.14 11.39 -13.85
C PHE A 538 72.78 11.57 -15.32
N SER A 539 72.24 12.72 -15.68
CA SER A 539 71.82 13.04 -17.04
C SER A 539 72.84 13.91 -17.77
N THR A 540 72.98 13.68 -19.08
CA THR A 540 73.71 14.52 -20.03
C THR A 540 72.83 14.78 -21.26
N ASP A 541 73.35 15.48 -22.27
CA ASP A 541 72.63 15.65 -23.54
C ASP A 541 72.38 14.31 -24.27
N ASP A 542 73.23 13.31 -24.03
CA ASP A 542 73.14 11.97 -24.64
C ASP A 542 72.47 10.93 -23.72
N GLU A 543 72.44 11.19 -22.41
CA GLU A 543 71.86 10.30 -21.40
C GLU A 543 70.71 11.02 -20.67
N PRO A 544 69.43 10.80 -21.04
CA PRO A 544 68.31 11.52 -20.46
C PRO A 544 68.10 11.14 -18.99
N PHE A 545 67.54 12.07 -18.21
CA PHE A 545 67.11 11.79 -16.85
C PHE A 545 66.00 10.74 -16.86
N VAL A 546 66.09 9.75 -15.96
CA VAL A 546 65.14 8.62 -15.89
C VAL A 546 64.20 8.82 -14.71
N MET A 547 62.89 8.84 -14.98
CA MET A 547 61.86 8.91 -13.94
C MET A 547 61.82 7.65 -13.08
N THR A 548 61.42 7.79 -11.81
CA THR A 548 61.30 6.67 -10.88
C THR A 548 59.85 6.42 -10.49
N ALA A 549 59.44 5.14 -10.50
CA ALA A 549 58.10 4.75 -10.09
C ALA A 549 57.76 5.11 -8.64
N GLY A 550 56.50 5.50 -8.39
CA GLY A 550 55.94 5.79 -7.07
C GLY A 550 55.78 7.28 -6.79
N GLY A 551 55.00 7.98 -7.60
CA GLY A 551 54.70 9.41 -7.49
C GLY A 551 53.70 9.78 -6.38
N ALA A 552 53.46 11.08 -6.24
CA ALA A 552 52.53 11.65 -5.26
C ALA A 552 51.07 11.42 -5.68
N ASN A 553 50.12 11.37 -4.74
CA ASN A 553 48.70 11.17 -5.06
C ASN A 553 48.38 9.94 -5.95
N ALA A 554 49.20 8.90 -5.86
CA ALA A 554 49.10 7.68 -6.67
C ALA A 554 49.35 7.89 -8.19
N THR A 555 50.07 8.95 -8.57
CA THR A 555 50.70 9.06 -9.89
C THR A 555 51.78 7.98 -10.05
N ALA A 556 52.09 7.62 -11.30
CA ALA A 556 52.93 6.46 -11.56
C ALA A 556 54.40 6.75 -11.32
N ASN A 557 54.87 7.97 -11.58
CA ASN A 557 56.27 8.34 -11.64
C ASN A 557 56.58 9.64 -10.89
N ALA A 558 57.86 9.84 -10.57
CA ALA A 558 58.38 11.08 -10.01
C ALA A 558 59.86 11.29 -10.38
N ALA A 559 60.31 12.55 -10.36
CA ALA A 559 61.71 12.89 -10.53
C ALA A 559 62.48 12.62 -9.23
N LYS A 560 63.32 11.58 -9.24
CA LYS A 560 64.12 11.17 -8.08
C LYS A 560 65.60 11.20 -8.40
N ILE A 561 66.39 11.78 -7.50
CA ILE A 561 67.83 11.52 -7.43
C ILE A 561 68.20 10.82 -6.14
N THR A 562 69.18 9.92 -6.22
CA THR A 562 69.99 9.46 -5.08
C THR A 562 71.38 10.04 -5.20
N TYR A 563 72.04 10.34 -4.09
CA TYR A 563 73.31 11.06 -4.14
C TYR A 563 74.28 10.66 -3.02
N SER A 564 75.56 10.96 -3.25
CA SER A 564 76.62 11.00 -2.24
C SER A 564 77.45 12.26 -2.42
N LEU A 565 77.64 13.02 -1.34
CA LEU A 565 78.39 14.27 -1.34
C LEU A 565 79.86 14.04 -0.98
N SER A 566 80.76 14.59 -1.80
CA SER A 566 82.20 14.52 -1.55
C SER A 566 82.87 15.83 -1.94
N LYS A 567 83.49 16.49 -0.96
CA LYS A 567 84.04 17.84 -1.09
C LYS A 567 85.17 17.95 -2.11
N GLY A 568 85.91 16.87 -2.36
CA GLY A 568 87.05 16.90 -3.30
C GLY A 568 88.03 18.04 -2.97
N THR A 569 88.25 18.93 -3.94
CA THR A 569 89.10 20.13 -3.81
C THR A 569 88.30 21.42 -3.58
N LEU A 570 86.98 21.36 -3.35
CA LEU A 570 86.14 22.54 -3.17
C LEU A 570 86.50 23.30 -1.88
N SER A 571 86.43 24.63 -1.95
CA SER A 571 86.56 25.50 -0.77
C SER A 571 85.26 25.61 0.05
N TYR A 572 84.13 25.26 -0.55
CA TYR A 572 82.78 25.25 0.03
C TYR A 572 82.21 23.83 0.09
N ASP A 573 81.00 23.70 0.64
CA ASP A 573 80.35 22.39 0.78
C ASP A 573 79.94 21.82 -0.59
N PRO A 574 80.15 20.51 -0.83
CA PRO A 574 79.75 19.85 -2.08
C PRO A 574 78.25 19.87 -2.32
N PHE A 575 77.84 19.79 -3.58
CA PHE A 575 76.43 19.82 -3.97
C PHE A 575 76.06 18.91 -5.15
N VAL A 576 74.77 18.57 -5.19
CA VAL A 576 74.09 17.89 -6.30
C VAL A 576 72.69 18.48 -6.47
N GLY A 577 72.02 18.21 -7.58
CA GLY A 577 70.62 18.57 -7.70
C GLY A 577 69.95 18.04 -8.95
N LEU A 578 68.70 18.45 -9.12
CA LEU A 578 67.87 18.22 -10.30
C LEU A 578 67.06 19.46 -10.65
N GLY A 579 66.64 19.58 -11.90
CA GLY A 579 65.81 20.71 -12.34
C GLY A 579 65.36 20.57 -13.79
N PHE A 580 64.69 21.62 -14.29
CA PHE A 580 64.31 21.74 -15.70
C PHE A 580 64.23 23.22 -16.11
N ALA A 581 64.47 23.48 -17.40
CA ALA A 581 64.32 24.81 -17.98
C ALA A 581 62.86 25.11 -18.36
N MET A 582 62.52 26.40 -18.44
CA MET A 582 61.18 26.84 -18.86
C MET A 582 61.01 26.90 -20.38
N LYS A 583 62.12 26.95 -21.13
CA LYS A 583 62.19 26.94 -22.61
C LYS A 583 63.43 26.17 -23.10
N LYS A 584 63.41 25.73 -24.36
CA LYS A 584 64.58 25.16 -25.07
C LYS A 584 64.83 25.95 -26.39
N PRO A 585 66.02 26.56 -26.60
CA PRO A 585 67.10 26.76 -25.61
C PRO A 585 66.64 27.55 -24.37
N GLU A 586 67.38 27.46 -23.26
CA GLU A 586 67.03 28.13 -21.98
C GLU A 586 66.80 29.63 -22.21
N ALA A 587 65.61 30.12 -21.85
CA ALA A 587 65.19 31.50 -22.03
C ALA A 587 64.05 31.87 -21.06
N ALA A 588 63.80 33.18 -20.90
CA ALA A 588 62.77 33.69 -20.00
C ALA A 588 61.35 33.23 -20.41
N PHE A 589 60.56 32.80 -19.42
CA PHE A 589 59.14 32.44 -19.55
C PHE A 589 58.31 33.33 -18.62
N ASP A 590 57.24 33.92 -19.16
CA ASP A 590 56.47 34.93 -18.44
C ASP A 590 55.42 34.33 -17.50
N LEU A 591 55.75 34.29 -16.21
CA LEU A 591 54.84 33.88 -15.13
C LEU A 591 54.20 35.08 -14.41
N SER A 592 54.22 36.29 -14.96
CA SER A 592 53.55 37.46 -14.37
C SER A 592 52.08 37.18 -14.08
N GLY A 593 51.60 37.56 -12.90
CA GLY A 593 50.23 37.29 -12.44
C GLY A 593 50.03 35.93 -11.74
N SER A 594 51.04 35.05 -11.74
CA SER A 594 51.05 33.90 -10.83
C SER A 594 51.44 34.31 -9.40
N THR A 595 51.07 33.51 -8.41
CA THR A 595 51.35 33.78 -7.00
C THR A 595 52.57 33.02 -6.46
N GLY A 596 52.97 31.95 -7.13
CA GLY A 596 54.02 31.07 -6.67
C GLY A 596 54.15 29.79 -7.50
N ILE A 597 54.88 28.84 -6.94
CA ILE A 597 55.05 27.48 -7.43
C ILE A 597 54.69 26.50 -6.31
N SER A 598 54.02 25.41 -6.67
CA SER A 598 53.79 24.27 -5.78
C SER A 598 54.30 22.98 -6.40
N PHE A 599 54.72 22.03 -5.56
CA PHE A 599 55.22 20.71 -5.98
C PHE A 599 55.17 19.74 -4.79
N TYR A 600 55.09 18.45 -5.06
CA TYR A 600 55.25 17.43 -4.03
C TYR A 600 56.73 17.12 -3.81
N HIS A 601 57.11 17.01 -2.54
CA HIS A 601 58.48 16.69 -2.12
C HIS A 601 58.49 15.53 -1.13
N LYS A 602 59.47 14.63 -1.30
CA LYS A 602 59.81 13.55 -0.36
C LYS A 602 61.32 13.35 -0.36
N GLY A 603 61.93 13.17 0.80
CA GLY A 603 63.37 13.00 0.95
C GLY A 603 64.05 14.13 1.73
N ASP A 604 65.34 14.29 1.50
CA ASP A 604 66.19 15.21 2.27
C ASP A 604 65.87 16.68 2.02
N ALA A 605 66.21 17.54 2.98
CA ALA A 605 66.07 18.98 2.82
C ALA A 605 66.91 19.49 1.64
N VAL A 606 66.31 20.34 0.81
CA VAL A 606 66.90 20.96 -0.39
C VAL A 606 66.69 22.46 -0.41
N THR A 607 67.47 23.14 -1.25
CA THR A 607 67.23 24.53 -1.64
C THR A 607 66.49 24.52 -2.96
N LEU A 608 65.28 25.09 -3.00
CA LEU A 608 64.61 25.42 -4.26
C LEU A 608 65.23 26.71 -4.78
N SER A 609 65.78 26.67 -5.99
CA SER A 609 66.34 27.82 -6.70
C SER A 609 65.56 28.11 -7.98
N VAL A 610 65.29 29.38 -8.19
CA VAL A 610 64.57 29.95 -9.33
C VAL A 610 65.51 30.91 -10.05
N ALA A 611 65.94 30.53 -11.25
CA ALA A 611 66.83 31.37 -12.04
C ALA A 611 66.01 32.35 -12.89
N LEU A 612 66.53 33.56 -13.02
CA LEU A 612 66.03 34.62 -13.89
C LEU A 612 67.04 34.89 -15.00
N SER A 613 66.55 35.35 -16.16
CA SER A 613 67.40 35.71 -17.30
C SER A 613 68.31 36.92 -17.03
N THR A 614 68.11 37.61 -15.90
CA THR A 614 68.92 38.73 -15.42
C THR A 614 70.07 38.29 -14.51
N ASN A 615 70.10 37.04 -14.05
CA ASN A 615 71.21 36.53 -13.25
C ASN A 615 72.48 36.41 -14.11
N THR A 616 73.59 36.97 -13.63
CA THR A 616 74.90 36.94 -14.33
C THR A 616 75.83 35.82 -13.83
N ASN A 617 75.44 35.14 -12.75
CA ASN A 617 76.15 34.03 -12.12
C ASN A 617 75.14 33.01 -11.54
N THR A 618 75.61 32.01 -10.80
CA THR A 618 74.79 30.91 -10.23
C THR A 618 74.09 31.25 -8.92
N ASN A 619 74.15 32.50 -8.45
CA ASN A 619 73.47 32.96 -7.25
C ASN A 619 72.00 33.29 -7.55
N TYR A 620 71.13 32.27 -7.51
CA TYR A 620 69.71 32.40 -7.88
C TYR A 620 68.80 32.80 -6.72
N TYR A 621 67.57 33.20 -7.03
CA TYR A 621 66.53 33.39 -6.02
C TYR A 621 66.15 32.04 -5.43
N SER A 622 66.14 31.91 -4.11
CA SER A 622 65.98 30.62 -3.46
C SER A 622 65.24 30.67 -2.14
N THR A 623 64.77 29.50 -1.71
CA THR A 623 64.25 29.25 -0.36
C THR A 623 64.56 27.82 0.06
N SER A 624 64.59 27.58 1.37
CA SER A 624 64.82 26.25 1.94
C SER A 624 63.53 25.42 1.95
N VAL A 625 63.62 24.17 1.53
CA VAL A 625 62.58 23.16 1.61
C VAL A 625 63.00 22.12 2.65
N SER A 626 62.17 21.92 3.67
CA SER A 626 62.47 20.96 4.75
C SER A 626 62.45 19.51 4.25
N ALA A 627 63.10 18.61 4.99
CA ALA A 627 63.03 17.17 4.72
C ALA A 627 61.63 16.64 5.03
N HIS A 628 61.14 15.69 4.23
CA HIS A 628 59.83 15.06 4.40
C HIS A 628 59.93 13.55 4.20
N THR A 629 59.39 12.74 5.12
CA THR A 629 59.40 11.27 5.03
C THR A 629 58.36 10.75 4.04
N ASP A 630 57.25 11.48 3.87
CA ASP A 630 56.15 11.17 2.98
C ASP A 630 55.93 12.31 1.97
N TRP A 631 55.21 12.01 0.88
CA TRP A 631 54.82 13.00 -0.12
C TRP A 631 54.09 14.18 0.52
N THR A 632 54.74 15.34 0.50
CA THR A 632 54.21 16.57 1.08
C THR A 632 54.12 17.63 0.01
N LEU A 633 52.94 18.26 -0.14
CA LEU A 633 52.77 19.41 -1.00
C LEU A 633 53.52 20.61 -0.40
N VAL A 634 54.49 21.13 -1.14
CA VAL A 634 55.24 22.34 -0.80
C VAL A 634 54.71 23.47 -1.68
N THR A 635 54.33 24.58 -1.06
CA THR A 635 53.89 25.80 -1.75
C THR A 635 54.85 26.94 -1.47
N VAL A 636 55.40 27.54 -2.51
CA VAL A 636 56.38 28.63 -2.43
C VAL A 636 55.83 29.85 -3.14
N ALA A 637 55.42 30.86 -2.37
CA ALA A 637 55.04 32.16 -2.91
C ALA A 637 56.27 32.91 -3.43
N TRP A 638 56.13 33.68 -4.50
CA TRP A 638 57.26 34.45 -5.06
C TRP A 638 57.92 35.40 -4.04
N GLY A 639 57.12 35.97 -3.13
CA GLY A 639 57.59 36.88 -2.10
C GLY A 639 58.46 36.26 -1.01
N VAL A 640 58.58 34.93 -0.93
CA VAL A 640 59.46 34.25 0.05
C VAL A 640 60.85 33.92 -0.51
N LEU A 641 61.08 34.15 -1.79
CA LEU A 641 62.37 33.88 -2.42
C LEU A 641 63.38 35.00 -2.12
N SER A 642 64.63 34.62 -1.88
CA SER A 642 65.73 35.54 -1.62
C SER A 642 67.01 35.13 -2.35
N GLN A 643 67.86 36.08 -2.71
CA GLN A 643 69.15 35.83 -3.38
C GLN A 643 70.29 36.01 -2.35
N ALA A 644 71.32 35.16 -2.38
CA ALA A 644 72.45 35.27 -1.46
C ALA A 644 73.33 36.49 -1.82
N ASN A 645 74.22 36.94 -0.93
CA ASN A 645 75.06 38.13 -1.13
C ASN A 645 76.54 37.80 -1.37
N TRP A 646 76.84 36.93 -2.33
CA TRP A 646 78.22 36.62 -2.70
C TRP A 646 78.38 36.64 -4.23
N GLY A 647 79.51 37.19 -4.71
CA GLY A 647 79.77 37.46 -6.14
C GLY A 647 79.68 38.95 -6.51
N ALA A 648 80.09 39.29 -7.74
CA ALA A 648 80.15 40.67 -8.24
C ALA A 648 78.80 41.25 -8.70
N ASP A 649 77.67 40.70 -8.22
CA ASP A 649 76.33 41.11 -8.65
C ASP A 649 75.81 42.30 -7.82
N THR A 650 75.06 43.21 -8.45
CA THR A 650 74.45 44.36 -7.77
C THR A 650 73.03 44.00 -7.30
N HIS A 651 72.85 43.68 -6.00
CA HIS A 651 71.53 43.50 -5.36
C HIS A 651 70.85 44.87 -5.14
N PRO A 652 69.57 45.15 -5.47
CA PRO A 652 68.39 44.26 -5.49
C PRO A 652 67.46 44.45 -6.72
N VAL A 653 67.18 43.41 -7.50
CA VAL A 653 66.01 43.44 -8.39
C VAL A 653 64.84 42.85 -7.60
N THR A 654 63.67 43.47 -7.61
CA THR A 654 62.45 42.79 -7.11
C THR A 654 62.29 41.49 -7.91
N PHE A 655 61.96 40.37 -7.26
CA PHE A 655 61.71 39.11 -7.97
C PHE A 655 60.74 39.35 -9.12
N ASP A 656 61.20 39.10 -10.35
CA ASP A 656 60.44 39.37 -11.57
C ASP A 656 60.01 38.04 -12.20
N ALA A 657 58.76 37.67 -11.96
CA ALA A 657 58.17 36.45 -12.49
C ALA A 657 58.12 36.42 -14.03
N SER A 658 58.32 37.55 -14.72
CA SER A 658 58.42 37.59 -16.19
C SER A 658 59.74 37.06 -16.75
N LYS A 659 60.75 36.89 -15.88
CA LYS A 659 62.15 36.58 -16.28
C LYS A 659 62.60 35.16 -15.95
N ILE A 660 61.73 34.29 -15.43
CA ILE A 660 62.12 32.97 -14.94
C ILE A 660 62.62 32.08 -16.10
N THR A 661 63.79 31.47 -15.95
CA THR A 661 64.40 30.59 -16.98
C THR A 661 64.41 29.12 -16.59
N LYS A 662 64.47 28.78 -15.30
CA LYS A 662 64.46 27.39 -14.80
C LYS A 662 64.12 27.28 -13.31
N PHE A 663 63.71 26.08 -12.93
CA PHE A 663 63.56 25.65 -11.53
C PHE A 663 64.54 24.51 -11.23
N GLN A 664 65.14 24.52 -10.05
CA GLN A 664 66.02 23.46 -9.61
C GLN A 664 66.01 23.26 -8.10
N TRP A 665 66.19 22.02 -7.67
CA TRP A 665 66.27 21.59 -6.29
C TRP A 665 67.68 21.07 -6.01
N GLN A 666 68.40 21.77 -5.15
CA GLN A 666 69.80 21.50 -4.85
C GLN A 666 69.97 21.00 -3.43
N LYS A 667 70.78 19.95 -3.26
CA LYS A 667 71.30 19.52 -1.97
C LYS A 667 72.75 19.99 -1.84
N GLN A 668 73.06 20.69 -0.76
CA GLN A 668 74.43 21.11 -0.42
C GLN A 668 74.68 20.90 1.08
N ALA A 669 75.76 20.21 1.43
CA ALA A 669 76.18 19.95 2.81
C ALA A 669 77.63 19.43 2.84
N ALA A 670 78.31 19.53 3.98
CA ALA A 670 79.71 19.12 4.13
C ALA A 670 80.00 17.65 3.72
N SER A 671 79.06 16.73 3.96
CA SER A 671 79.12 15.32 3.53
C SER A 671 77.75 14.65 3.69
N GLY A 672 77.56 13.46 3.12
CA GLY A 672 76.37 12.63 3.33
C GLY A 672 75.82 11.98 2.06
N SER A 673 74.87 11.06 2.23
CA SER A 673 74.17 10.40 1.13
C SER A 673 72.68 10.33 1.40
N GLY A 674 71.85 10.38 0.36
CA GLY A 674 70.40 10.28 0.53
C GLY A 674 69.64 10.39 -0.77
N SER A 675 68.41 10.91 -0.70
CA SER A 675 67.55 11.03 -1.89
C SER A 675 66.62 12.24 -1.83
N VAL A 676 66.30 12.76 -3.01
CA VAL A 676 65.34 13.86 -3.21
C VAL A 676 64.35 13.41 -4.27
N TRP A 677 63.06 13.58 -3.98
CA TRP A 677 61.97 13.31 -4.91
C TRP A 677 61.14 14.57 -5.11
N ILE A 678 60.86 14.89 -6.37
CA ILE A 678 59.99 15.99 -6.79
C ILE A 678 58.92 15.42 -7.71
N ASP A 679 57.68 15.87 -7.53
CA ASP A 679 56.57 15.47 -8.38
C ASP A 679 55.53 16.60 -8.52
N GLU A 680 54.70 16.53 -9.56
CA GLU A 680 53.51 17.38 -9.73
C GLU A 680 53.80 18.88 -9.55
N VAL A 681 54.74 19.41 -10.33
CA VAL A 681 55.16 20.82 -10.26
C VAL A 681 54.13 21.70 -10.96
N GLN A 682 53.59 22.69 -10.24
CA GLN A 682 52.53 23.57 -10.68
C GLN A 682 52.89 25.05 -10.53
N VAL A 683 52.43 25.87 -11.47
CA VAL A 683 52.37 27.33 -11.29
C VAL A 683 51.06 27.69 -10.61
N ASP A 684 51.15 28.34 -9.45
CA ASP A 684 49.99 28.69 -8.64
C ASP A 684 49.34 29.99 -9.11
N GLY A 685 48.01 30.00 -9.16
CA GLY A 685 47.23 31.21 -9.41
C GLY A 685 47.27 31.73 -10.86
N LYS A 686 47.78 30.95 -11.82
CA LYS A 686 47.78 31.31 -13.24
C LYS A 686 47.53 30.07 -14.13
N VAL A 687 46.56 30.21 -15.04
CA VAL A 687 46.36 29.28 -16.15
C VAL A 687 47.33 29.64 -17.28
N LEU A 688 48.24 28.73 -17.64
CA LEU A 688 49.18 28.92 -18.73
C LEU A 688 48.67 28.26 -20.01
N THR A 689 48.90 28.91 -21.14
CA THR A 689 48.82 28.24 -22.44
C THR A 689 50.10 27.45 -22.66
N LEU A 690 50.04 26.14 -22.45
CA LEU A 690 51.19 25.24 -22.62
C LEU A 690 51.43 24.95 -24.11
N PRO A 691 52.70 24.82 -24.55
CA PRO A 691 53.01 24.40 -25.91
C PRO A 691 52.47 22.99 -26.16
N GLN A 692 51.76 22.80 -27.28
CA GLN A 692 51.25 21.48 -27.65
C GLN A 692 52.40 20.59 -28.15
N GLY A 693 52.64 19.49 -27.45
CA GLY A 693 53.44 18.38 -27.99
C GLY A 693 52.75 17.68 -29.16
N ALA A 694 53.40 16.67 -29.74
CA ALA A 694 52.74 15.81 -30.72
C ALA A 694 51.47 15.21 -30.10
N VAL A 695 50.35 15.29 -30.83
CA VAL A 695 49.04 14.82 -30.36
C VAL A 695 49.10 13.30 -30.15
N VAL A 696 48.92 12.86 -28.90
CA VAL A 696 49.02 11.45 -28.51
C VAL A 696 47.69 10.77 -28.76
N LYS A 697 47.64 9.89 -29.76
CA LYS A 697 46.42 9.18 -30.17
C LYS A 697 46.35 7.73 -29.69
N THR A 698 47.40 7.22 -29.05
CA THR A 698 47.53 5.81 -28.66
C THR A 698 46.33 5.30 -27.86
N ALA A 699 45.85 6.08 -26.88
CA ALA A 699 44.69 5.71 -26.07
C ALA A 699 43.38 5.67 -26.89
N LEU A 700 43.19 6.63 -27.80
CA LEU A 700 42.04 6.63 -28.72
C LEU A 700 42.10 5.44 -29.69
N VAL A 701 43.29 5.10 -30.22
CA VAL A 701 43.52 3.93 -31.08
C VAL A 701 43.18 2.62 -30.35
N ASN A 702 43.55 2.50 -29.07
CA ASN A 702 43.23 1.34 -28.25
C ASN A 702 41.71 1.23 -27.97
N SER A 703 41.04 2.35 -27.65
CA SER A 703 39.57 2.39 -27.49
C SER A 703 38.85 2.04 -28.80
N ILE A 704 39.31 2.56 -29.94
CA ILE A 704 38.76 2.21 -31.27
C ILE A 704 38.88 0.72 -31.54
N SER A 705 40.06 0.13 -31.30
CA SER A 705 40.29 -1.30 -31.49
C SER A 705 39.40 -2.16 -30.59
N SER A 706 39.28 -1.79 -29.30
CA SER A 706 38.47 -2.51 -28.32
C SER A 706 36.97 -2.42 -28.65
N ALA A 707 36.47 -1.21 -28.96
CA ALA A 707 35.09 -0.99 -29.36
C ALA A 707 34.74 -1.73 -30.66
N GLN A 708 35.66 -1.76 -31.62
CA GLN A 708 35.48 -2.52 -32.86
C GLN A 708 35.41 -4.03 -32.58
N SER A 709 36.22 -4.55 -31.66
CA SER A 709 36.14 -5.96 -31.24
C SER A 709 34.80 -6.30 -30.59
N ILE A 710 34.30 -5.45 -29.68
CA ILE A 710 32.98 -5.61 -29.03
C ILE A 710 31.87 -5.57 -30.06
N HIS A 711 31.91 -4.59 -30.98
CA HIS A 711 30.95 -4.50 -32.07
C HIS A 711 30.96 -5.75 -32.95
N ASN A 712 32.14 -6.28 -33.27
CA ASN A 712 32.28 -7.44 -34.15
C ASN A 712 31.81 -8.75 -33.48
N SER A 713 32.04 -8.92 -32.17
CA SER A 713 31.61 -10.09 -31.42
C SER A 713 30.13 -10.05 -31.03
N ALA A 714 29.54 -8.86 -30.92
CA ALA A 714 28.14 -8.69 -30.56
C ALA A 714 27.18 -9.27 -31.60
N VAL A 715 26.18 -10.00 -31.12
CA VAL A 715 25.06 -10.51 -31.92
C VAL A 715 23.82 -9.69 -31.58
N GLU A 716 23.16 -9.12 -32.60
CA GLU A 716 21.86 -8.48 -32.42
C GLU A 716 20.73 -9.49 -32.48
N GLY A 717 19.71 -9.31 -31.64
CA GLY A 717 18.50 -10.13 -31.66
C GLY A 717 17.76 -10.07 -30.32
N ALA A 718 16.66 -10.83 -30.23
CA ALA A 718 15.76 -10.81 -29.07
C ALA A 718 16.23 -11.67 -27.88
N ALA A 719 17.26 -12.50 -28.08
CA ALA A 719 17.67 -13.51 -27.11
C ALA A 719 18.42 -12.88 -25.92
N VAL A 720 18.31 -13.48 -24.73
CA VAL A 720 19.14 -13.09 -23.59
C VAL A 720 20.61 -13.30 -23.92
N GLY A 721 21.43 -12.29 -23.65
CA GLY A 721 22.82 -12.23 -24.07
C GLY A 721 23.06 -11.63 -25.46
N ASN A 722 22.01 -11.38 -26.27
CA ASN A 722 22.12 -10.57 -27.47
C ASN A 722 21.90 -9.09 -27.17
N TYR A 723 22.27 -8.25 -28.13
CA TYR A 723 22.03 -6.81 -28.10
C TYR A 723 20.77 -6.43 -28.90
N PRO A 724 20.04 -5.35 -28.54
CA PRO A 724 18.87 -4.90 -29.28
C PRO A 724 19.20 -4.58 -30.74
N VAL A 725 18.29 -4.89 -31.66
CA VAL A 725 18.47 -4.57 -33.10
C VAL A 725 18.66 -3.06 -33.29
N GLY A 726 19.72 -2.66 -33.99
CA GLY A 726 20.10 -1.26 -34.23
C GLY A 726 21.15 -0.71 -33.25
N SER A 727 21.38 -1.37 -32.12
CA SER A 727 22.40 -0.96 -31.14
C SER A 727 23.82 -1.02 -31.72
N LYS A 728 24.12 -1.99 -32.60
CA LYS A 728 25.41 -2.10 -33.28
C LYS A 728 25.64 -0.93 -34.22
N ALA A 729 24.61 -0.48 -34.93
CA ALA A 729 24.70 0.68 -35.80
C ALA A 729 25.04 1.96 -35.02
N THR A 730 24.43 2.15 -33.83
CA THR A 730 24.77 3.27 -32.95
C THR A 730 26.22 3.22 -32.47
N LEU A 731 26.70 2.05 -32.03
CA LEU A 731 28.10 1.87 -31.64
C LEU A 731 29.06 2.10 -32.82
N LEU A 732 28.70 1.62 -34.02
CA LEU A 732 29.49 1.80 -35.23
C LEU A 732 29.61 3.27 -35.64
N ASN A 733 28.56 4.07 -35.46
CA ASN A 733 28.59 5.51 -35.68
C ASN A 733 29.59 6.21 -34.74
N ALA A 734 29.60 5.84 -33.45
CA ALA A 734 30.56 6.37 -32.49
C ALA A 734 32.00 5.96 -32.83
N ILE A 735 32.23 4.69 -33.22
CA ILE A 735 33.53 4.21 -33.71
C ILE A 735 33.99 5.01 -34.93
N THR A 736 33.08 5.31 -35.86
CA THR A 736 33.38 6.07 -37.08
C THR A 736 33.78 7.51 -36.75
N ALA A 737 33.05 8.19 -35.87
CA ALA A 737 33.40 9.54 -35.41
C ALA A 737 34.78 9.58 -34.73
N ALA A 738 35.09 8.58 -33.89
CA ALA A 738 36.40 8.45 -33.26
C ALA A 738 37.53 8.22 -34.29
N LYS A 739 37.30 7.39 -35.31
CA LYS A 739 38.25 7.20 -36.43
C LYS A 739 38.48 8.49 -37.21
N THR A 740 37.47 9.32 -37.41
CA THR A 740 37.61 10.63 -38.07
C THR A 740 38.56 11.54 -37.30
N VAL A 741 38.40 11.63 -35.97
CA VAL A 741 39.31 12.42 -35.12
C VAL A 741 40.72 11.82 -35.12
N ASN A 742 40.84 10.49 -35.05
CA ASN A 742 42.13 9.80 -35.12
C ASN A 742 42.86 10.06 -36.45
N GLY A 743 42.14 10.10 -37.58
CA GLY A 743 42.70 10.40 -38.91
C GLY A 743 42.99 11.87 -39.18
N ASN A 744 42.47 12.79 -38.35
CA ASN A 744 42.69 14.23 -38.53
C ASN A 744 44.08 14.64 -38.02
N ALA A 745 44.99 15.01 -38.93
CA ALA A 745 46.34 15.46 -38.61
C ALA A 745 46.38 16.76 -37.78
N SER A 746 45.32 17.56 -37.82
CA SER A 746 45.19 18.83 -37.10
C SER A 746 44.33 18.73 -35.83
N ALA A 747 43.96 17.52 -35.40
CA ALA A 747 43.17 17.35 -34.16
C ALA A 747 44.00 17.78 -32.95
N THR A 748 43.42 18.59 -32.07
CA THR A 748 44.00 18.95 -30.77
C THR A 748 43.90 17.79 -29.77
N GLN A 749 44.73 17.79 -28.72
CA GLN A 749 44.65 16.75 -27.67
C GLN A 749 43.27 16.70 -27.02
N LEU A 750 42.66 17.86 -26.76
CA LEU A 750 41.29 17.94 -26.22
C LEU A 750 40.26 17.29 -27.16
N GLN A 751 40.41 17.41 -28.49
CA GLN A 751 39.53 16.73 -29.44
C GLN A 751 39.73 15.21 -29.42
N VAL A 752 40.97 14.75 -29.28
CA VAL A 752 41.31 13.31 -29.16
C VAL A 752 40.75 12.74 -27.86
N ASP A 753 40.91 13.44 -26.73
CA ASP A 753 40.41 13.03 -25.43
C ASP A 753 38.87 13.02 -25.39
N ASN A 754 38.24 14.05 -25.96
CA ASN A 754 36.78 14.10 -26.10
C ASN A 754 36.26 12.97 -27.00
N ALA A 755 36.92 12.69 -28.13
CA ALA A 755 36.55 11.59 -29.00
C ALA A 755 36.66 10.23 -28.30
N LYS A 756 37.70 10.06 -27.46
CA LYS A 756 37.85 8.88 -26.61
C LYS A 756 36.73 8.76 -25.59
N ALA A 757 36.45 9.83 -24.84
CA ALA A 757 35.40 9.83 -23.82
C ALA A 757 34.01 9.53 -24.41
N ILE A 758 33.69 10.11 -25.58
CA ILE A 758 32.45 9.84 -26.31
C ILE A 758 32.38 8.37 -26.74
N LEU A 759 33.48 7.82 -27.30
CA LEU A 759 33.53 6.42 -27.71
C LEU A 759 33.37 5.47 -26.52
N ASP A 760 34.08 5.71 -25.42
CA ASP A 760 34.01 4.88 -24.22
C ASP A 760 32.59 4.92 -23.61
N GLY A 761 31.95 6.10 -23.56
CA GLY A 761 30.55 6.23 -23.13
C GLY A 761 29.56 5.48 -24.03
N ALA A 762 29.79 5.48 -25.34
CA ALA A 762 29.00 4.70 -26.29
C ALA A 762 29.20 3.19 -26.10
N VAL A 763 30.43 2.74 -25.79
CA VAL A 763 30.72 1.33 -25.46
C VAL A 763 29.98 0.90 -24.19
N VAL A 764 30.02 1.70 -23.12
CA VAL A 764 29.29 1.40 -21.87
C VAL A 764 27.79 1.33 -22.12
N THR A 765 27.23 2.29 -22.87
CA THR A 765 25.81 2.30 -23.24
C THR A 765 25.43 1.04 -24.03
N PHE A 766 26.27 0.67 -25.00
CA PHE A 766 26.09 -0.54 -25.78
C PHE A 766 26.14 -1.79 -24.90
N GLN A 767 27.16 -1.94 -24.05
CA GLN A 767 27.31 -3.09 -23.14
C GLN A 767 26.14 -3.22 -22.16
N ASN A 768 25.64 -2.11 -21.62
CA ASN A 768 24.49 -2.09 -20.72
C ASN A 768 23.15 -2.37 -21.43
N SER A 769 23.11 -2.28 -22.76
CA SER A 769 21.91 -2.61 -23.53
C SER A 769 21.72 -4.11 -23.73
N VAL A 770 22.68 -4.95 -23.31
CA VAL A 770 22.56 -6.41 -23.41
C VAL A 770 21.26 -6.87 -22.76
N ILE A 771 20.52 -7.72 -23.48
CA ILE A 771 19.23 -8.20 -23.00
C ILE A 771 19.50 -9.18 -21.85
N VAL A 772 19.23 -8.74 -20.61
CA VAL A 772 19.46 -9.52 -19.38
C VAL A 772 18.23 -10.27 -18.88
N THR A 773 17.05 -9.97 -19.42
CA THR A 773 15.79 -10.65 -19.11
C THR A 773 15.05 -10.93 -20.41
N VAL A 774 14.56 -12.17 -20.58
CA VAL A 774 13.70 -12.53 -21.71
C VAL A 774 12.39 -11.74 -21.63
N VAL A 775 11.89 -11.29 -22.78
CA VAL A 775 10.48 -10.94 -22.93
C VAL A 775 9.70 -12.23 -22.66
N ASP A 776 8.88 -12.26 -21.61
CA ASP A 776 8.06 -13.41 -21.26
C ASP A 776 6.94 -13.55 -22.30
N LYS A 777 7.11 -14.53 -23.18
CA LYS A 777 6.17 -14.89 -24.24
C LYS A 777 5.29 -16.08 -23.86
N GLN A 778 5.51 -16.67 -22.69
CA GLN A 778 4.89 -17.94 -22.30
C GLN A 778 3.38 -17.78 -22.10
N ALA A 779 2.96 -16.66 -21.49
CA ALA A 779 1.56 -16.32 -21.31
C ALA A 779 0.84 -16.08 -22.65
N LEU A 780 1.43 -15.30 -23.57
CA LEU A 780 0.88 -15.10 -24.92
C LEU A 780 0.82 -16.42 -25.72
N GLN A 781 1.83 -17.29 -25.60
CA GLN A 781 1.85 -18.58 -26.28
C GLN A 781 0.79 -19.55 -25.73
N ALA A 782 0.56 -19.54 -24.41
CA ALA A 782 -0.53 -20.26 -23.78
C ALA A 782 -1.90 -19.72 -24.23
N ALA A 783 -2.08 -18.39 -24.28
CA ALA A 783 -3.29 -17.75 -24.76
C ALA A 783 -3.60 -18.09 -26.23
N ILE A 784 -2.58 -18.08 -27.10
CA ILE A 784 -2.71 -18.52 -28.51
C ILE A 784 -3.14 -19.98 -28.62
N SER A 785 -2.56 -20.86 -27.80
CA SER A 785 -2.90 -22.29 -27.80
C SER A 785 -4.34 -22.54 -27.31
N ALA A 786 -4.75 -21.84 -26.25
CA ALA A 786 -6.11 -21.89 -25.72
C ALA A 786 -7.13 -21.33 -26.73
N ALA A 787 -6.83 -20.20 -27.37
CA ALA A 787 -7.68 -19.61 -28.39
C ALA A 787 -7.84 -20.53 -29.61
N GLN A 788 -6.76 -21.19 -30.07
CA GLN A 788 -6.81 -22.14 -31.18
C GLN A 788 -7.66 -23.38 -30.83
N THR A 789 -7.53 -23.89 -29.61
CA THR A 789 -8.37 -24.99 -29.10
C THR A 789 -9.84 -24.58 -29.08
N PHE A 790 -10.13 -23.37 -28.61
CA PHE A 790 -11.49 -22.85 -28.57
C PHE A 790 -12.09 -22.67 -29.97
N VAL A 791 -11.34 -22.10 -30.93
CA VAL A 791 -11.77 -22.02 -32.35
C VAL A 791 -12.18 -23.38 -32.91
N ASN A 792 -11.40 -24.42 -32.61
CA ASN A 792 -11.68 -25.78 -33.10
C ASN A 792 -12.95 -26.38 -32.49
N SER A 793 -13.35 -25.94 -31.29
CA SER A 793 -14.59 -26.36 -30.63
C SER A 793 -15.84 -25.64 -31.12
N ILE A 794 -15.69 -24.52 -31.83
CA ILE A 794 -16.83 -23.74 -32.34
C ILE A 794 -17.51 -24.54 -33.46
N ASN A 795 -18.82 -24.70 -33.39
CA ASN A 795 -19.65 -25.19 -34.49
C ASN A 795 -20.46 -24.00 -35.05
N GLU A 796 -20.20 -23.62 -36.30
CA GLU A 796 -20.87 -22.48 -36.95
C GLU A 796 -22.04 -22.97 -37.81
N GLY A 797 -23.13 -22.21 -37.85
CA GLY A 797 -24.28 -22.55 -38.66
C GLY A 797 -25.40 -21.53 -38.56
N THR A 798 -26.52 -21.85 -39.19
CA THR A 798 -27.78 -21.09 -39.07
C THR A 798 -28.79 -21.79 -38.17
N GLU A 799 -28.42 -22.93 -37.60
CA GLU A 799 -29.28 -23.75 -36.73
C GLU A 799 -29.20 -23.27 -35.27
N LEU A 800 -30.32 -23.38 -34.55
CA LEU A 800 -30.43 -23.04 -33.13
C LEU A 800 -29.37 -23.77 -32.30
N GLY A 801 -28.58 -23.03 -31.52
CA GLY A 801 -27.48 -23.56 -30.72
C GLY A 801 -26.10 -23.63 -31.41
N THR A 802 -25.99 -23.10 -32.63
CA THR A 802 -24.69 -22.91 -33.32
C THR A 802 -24.21 -21.45 -33.23
N PHE A 803 -22.90 -21.24 -33.36
CA PHE A 803 -22.32 -19.89 -33.43
C PHE A 803 -22.58 -19.26 -34.80
N PRO A 804 -22.69 -17.91 -34.90
CA PRO A 804 -22.83 -17.23 -36.18
C PRO A 804 -21.71 -17.58 -37.16
N VAL A 805 -22.05 -17.71 -38.45
CA VAL A 805 -21.08 -17.93 -39.53
C VAL A 805 -20.12 -16.73 -39.61
N GLY A 806 -18.82 -16.98 -39.49
CA GLY A 806 -17.76 -15.94 -39.51
C GLY A 806 -17.11 -15.68 -38.14
N THR A 807 -17.63 -16.29 -37.07
CA THR A 807 -17.04 -16.27 -35.72
C THR A 807 -15.63 -16.88 -35.70
N LYS A 808 -15.43 -18.02 -36.37
CA LYS A 808 -14.13 -18.67 -36.55
C LYS A 808 -13.16 -17.79 -37.32
N ALA A 809 -13.64 -17.13 -38.38
CA ALA A 809 -12.81 -16.24 -39.19
C ALA A 809 -12.28 -15.05 -38.35
N THR A 810 -13.17 -14.45 -37.55
CA THR A 810 -12.84 -13.35 -36.64
C THR A 810 -11.82 -13.75 -35.59
N LEU A 811 -12.00 -14.90 -34.93
CA LEU A 811 -11.05 -15.36 -33.92
C LEU A 811 -9.71 -15.79 -34.54
N ASN A 812 -9.72 -16.41 -35.72
CA ASN A 812 -8.50 -16.75 -36.45
C ASN A 812 -7.71 -15.49 -36.87
N GLN A 813 -8.38 -14.38 -37.19
CA GLN A 813 -7.73 -13.10 -37.44
C GLN A 813 -6.99 -12.60 -36.19
N ALA A 814 -7.65 -12.61 -35.03
CA ALA A 814 -7.04 -12.20 -33.75
C ALA A 814 -5.86 -13.10 -33.35
N ILE A 815 -6.01 -14.42 -33.53
CA ILE A 815 -4.93 -15.40 -33.33
C ILE A 815 -3.75 -15.10 -34.25
N THR A 816 -3.99 -14.72 -35.51
CA THR A 816 -2.93 -14.40 -36.48
C THR A 816 -2.17 -13.14 -36.08
N THR A 817 -2.87 -12.10 -35.63
CA THR A 817 -2.25 -10.87 -35.09
C THR A 817 -1.40 -11.18 -33.86
N ALA A 818 -1.92 -11.97 -32.91
CA ALA A 818 -1.19 -12.38 -31.72
C ALA A 818 0.06 -13.22 -32.06
N LYS A 819 -0.04 -14.16 -33.03
CA LYS A 819 1.12 -14.92 -33.55
C LYS A 819 2.17 -14.01 -34.20
N THR A 820 1.77 -12.92 -34.83
CA THR A 820 2.69 -11.96 -35.44
C THR A 820 3.53 -11.25 -34.37
N VAL A 821 2.91 -10.83 -33.26
CA VAL A 821 3.61 -10.23 -32.12
C VAL A 821 4.46 -11.28 -31.39
N LEU A 822 3.96 -12.50 -31.19
CA LEU A 822 4.71 -13.60 -30.59
C LEU A 822 6.01 -13.91 -31.37
N ASN A 823 5.94 -13.91 -32.71
CA ASN A 823 7.07 -14.21 -33.58
C ASN A 823 8.02 -13.01 -33.81
N SER A 824 7.67 -11.82 -33.32
CA SER A 824 8.52 -10.64 -33.48
C SER A 824 9.78 -10.72 -32.61
N GLY A 825 10.95 -10.50 -33.23
CA GLY A 825 12.25 -10.44 -32.56
C GLY A 825 12.55 -9.10 -31.89
N THR A 826 11.65 -8.12 -31.97
CA THR A 826 11.82 -6.78 -31.37
C THR A 826 10.64 -6.37 -30.48
N ALA A 827 9.67 -7.27 -30.25
CA ALA A 827 8.53 -6.98 -29.40
C ALA A 827 8.95 -6.72 -27.95
N THR A 828 8.46 -5.64 -27.36
CA THR A 828 8.64 -5.33 -25.94
C THR A 828 7.65 -6.11 -25.07
N GLN A 829 7.90 -6.19 -23.75
CA GLN A 829 6.96 -6.87 -22.84
C GLN A 829 5.56 -6.25 -22.90
N ALA A 830 5.47 -4.91 -22.94
CA ALA A 830 4.20 -4.21 -23.09
C ALA A 830 3.46 -4.57 -24.39
N GLN A 831 4.17 -4.83 -25.49
CA GLN A 831 3.56 -5.28 -26.74
C GLN A 831 3.07 -6.74 -26.66
N ILE A 832 3.80 -7.59 -25.93
CA ILE A 832 3.39 -8.98 -25.67
C ILE A 832 2.16 -9.02 -24.77
N ASP A 833 2.15 -8.27 -23.67
CA ASP A 833 1.03 -8.18 -22.72
C ASP A 833 -0.22 -7.63 -23.41
N ASN A 834 -0.06 -6.58 -24.24
CA ASN A 834 -1.16 -6.00 -25.00
C ASN A 834 -1.71 -6.98 -26.07
N ALA A 835 -0.84 -7.73 -26.76
CA ALA A 835 -1.27 -8.75 -27.72
C ALA A 835 -2.00 -9.92 -27.03
N GLN A 836 -1.57 -10.29 -25.82
CA GLN A 836 -2.25 -11.28 -24.99
C GLN A 836 -3.64 -10.78 -24.61
N GLN A 837 -3.73 -9.56 -24.08
CA GLN A 837 -4.99 -8.98 -23.64
C GLN A 837 -5.98 -8.81 -24.80
N ILE A 838 -5.52 -8.38 -25.98
CA ILE A 838 -6.37 -8.29 -27.19
C ILE A 838 -6.92 -9.68 -27.58
N LEU A 839 -6.08 -10.72 -27.55
CA LEU A 839 -6.51 -12.08 -27.90
C LEU A 839 -7.47 -12.65 -26.85
N GLU A 840 -7.17 -12.46 -25.56
CA GLU A 840 -8.03 -12.87 -24.45
C GLU A 840 -9.39 -12.18 -24.51
N ASN A 841 -9.44 -10.88 -24.84
CA ASN A 841 -10.68 -10.15 -25.07
C ASN A 841 -11.45 -10.67 -26.28
N ALA A 842 -10.77 -10.99 -27.39
CA ALA A 842 -11.42 -11.59 -28.57
C ALA A 842 -12.03 -12.97 -28.24
N VAL A 843 -11.32 -13.80 -27.46
CA VAL A 843 -11.84 -15.08 -26.96
C VAL A 843 -13.00 -14.86 -25.99
N ALA A 844 -12.90 -13.90 -25.06
CA ALA A 844 -13.95 -13.59 -24.09
C ALA A 844 -15.23 -13.12 -24.79
N ASN A 845 -15.12 -12.21 -25.76
CA ASN A 845 -16.25 -11.72 -26.56
C ASN A 845 -16.96 -12.85 -27.32
N ILE A 846 -16.22 -13.88 -27.75
CA ILE A 846 -16.80 -15.04 -28.42
C ILE A 846 -17.32 -16.08 -27.41
N LYS A 847 -16.68 -16.24 -26.25
CA LYS A 847 -17.25 -17.05 -25.16
C LYS A 847 -18.56 -16.45 -24.65
N ASP A 848 -18.75 -15.14 -24.75
CA ASP A 848 -19.98 -14.43 -24.35
C ASP A 848 -21.20 -14.74 -25.26
N TYR A 849 -20.99 -15.39 -26.41
CA TYR A 849 -22.07 -16.09 -27.14
C TYR A 849 -22.72 -17.22 -26.30
N THR A 850 -22.22 -17.55 -25.10
CA THR A 850 -22.96 -18.35 -24.11
C THR A 850 -24.34 -17.79 -23.79
N ASN A 851 -24.54 -16.47 -23.85
CA ASN A 851 -25.86 -15.85 -23.69
C ASN A 851 -26.81 -16.21 -24.85
N TYR A 852 -26.27 -16.47 -26.04
CA TYR A 852 -27.03 -17.02 -27.17
C TYR A 852 -27.51 -18.45 -26.88
N ASN A 853 -26.66 -19.27 -26.28
CA ASN A 853 -27.02 -20.63 -25.84
C ASN A 853 -28.04 -20.61 -24.69
N ILE A 854 -27.91 -19.68 -23.74
CA ILE A 854 -28.87 -19.49 -22.65
C ILE A 854 -30.21 -18.99 -23.18
N LEU A 855 -30.22 -18.02 -24.10
CA LEU A 855 -31.43 -17.55 -24.77
C LEU A 855 -32.12 -18.71 -25.51
N ASN A 856 -31.37 -19.51 -26.27
CA ASN A 856 -31.90 -20.67 -27.00
C ASN A 856 -32.47 -21.74 -26.06
N ALA A 857 -31.75 -22.07 -24.97
CA ALA A 857 -32.26 -23.00 -23.96
C ALA A 857 -33.53 -22.47 -23.28
N THR A 858 -33.58 -21.17 -22.99
CA THR A 858 -34.74 -20.50 -22.39
C THR A 858 -35.94 -20.51 -23.35
N ILE A 859 -35.71 -20.29 -24.66
CA ILE A 859 -36.73 -20.41 -25.70
C ILE A 859 -37.33 -21.82 -25.72
N VAL A 860 -36.49 -22.85 -25.66
CA VAL A 860 -36.94 -24.26 -25.61
C VAL A 860 -37.78 -24.53 -24.36
N ALA A 861 -37.29 -24.15 -23.18
CA ALA A 861 -38.00 -24.35 -21.91
C ALA A 861 -39.34 -23.60 -21.88
N ALA A 862 -39.37 -22.35 -22.35
CA ALA A 862 -40.58 -21.55 -22.44
C ALA A 862 -41.60 -22.18 -23.40
N GLN A 863 -41.15 -22.72 -24.54
CA GLN A 863 -42.01 -23.39 -25.50
C GLN A 863 -42.57 -24.70 -24.93
N GLN A 864 -41.79 -25.46 -24.17
CA GLN A 864 -42.27 -26.66 -23.47
C GLN A 864 -43.31 -26.32 -22.39
N LEU A 865 -43.08 -25.28 -21.59
CA LEU A 865 -44.03 -24.79 -20.59
C LEU A 865 -45.33 -24.32 -21.26
N HIS A 866 -45.23 -23.53 -22.33
CA HIS A 866 -46.39 -23.12 -23.12
C HIS A 866 -47.17 -24.34 -23.66
N ASN A 867 -46.48 -25.34 -24.21
CA ASN A 867 -47.14 -26.50 -24.82
C ASN A 867 -47.84 -27.40 -23.79
N SER A 868 -47.25 -27.57 -22.60
CA SER A 868 -47.78 -28.41 -21.52
C SER A 868 -48.88 -27.73 -20.69
N ALA A 869 -48.96 -26.41 -20.68
CA ALA A 869 -49.96 -25.67 -19.92
C ALA A 869 -51.38 -25.77 -20.52
N PHE A 870 -52.39 -25.89 -19.65
CA PHE A 870 -53.80 -25.81 -20.00
C PHE A 870 -54.40 -24.49 -19.50
N GLU A 871 -55.22 -23.83 -20.31
CA GLU A 871 -55.93 -22.62 -19.89
C GLU A 871 -57.32 -22.95 -19.36
N GLY A 872 -57.76 -22.22 -18.33
CA GLY A 872 -59.10 -22.34 -17.77
C GLY A 872 -59.18 -21.84 -16.33
N THR A 873 -60.35 -22.03 -15.71
CA THR A 873 -60.63 -21.59 -14.34
C THR A 873 -60.37 -22.67 -13.28
N ALA A 874 -59.99 -23.88 -13.69
CA ALA A 874 -59.67 -24.96 -12.75
C ALA A 874 -58.32 -24.71 -12.06
N VAL A 875 -58.22 -25.08 -10.79
CA VAL A 875 -56.98 -24.98 -10.00
C VAL A 875 -55.87 -25.78 -10.69
N GLY A 876 -54.70 -25.17 -10.83
CA GLY A 876 -53.57 -25.73 -11.57
C GLY A 876 -53.53 -25.38 -13.06
N ASN A 877 -54.64 -24.92 -13.65
CA ASN A 877 -54.64 -24.32 -15.00
C ASN A 877 -54.11 -22.89 -14.97
N TYR A 878 -53.88 -22.32 -16.15
CA TYR A 878 -53.45 -20.94 -16.32
C TYR A 878 -54.62 -20.08 -16.81
N ALA A 879 -54.65 -18.81 -16.41
CA ALA A 879 -55.71 -17.88 -16.82
C ALA A 879 -55.84 -17.82 -18.35
N THR A 880 -57.07 -17.82 -18.87
CA THR A 880 -57.35 -17.75 -20.30
C THR A 880 -56.66 -16.57 -20.96
N GLY A 881 -55.95 -16.81 -22.08
CA GLY A 881 -55.18 -15.82 -22.83
C GLY A 881 -53.71 -15.66 -22.41
N SER A 882 -53.28 -16.22 -21.27
CA SER A 882 -51.89 -16.15 -20.80
C SER A 882 -50.89 -16.88 -21.70
N LYS A 883 -51.31 -17.97 -22.36
CA LYS A 883 -50.50 -18.74 -23.31
C LYS A 883 -50.16 -17.90 -24.54
N ALA A 884 -51.13 -17.15 -25.06
CA ALA A 884 -50.92 -16.27 -26.21
C ALA A 884 -49.85 -15.19 -25.91
N THR A 885 -49.86 -14.63 -24.70
CA THR A 885 -48.86 -13.67 -24.24
C THR A 885 -47.47 -14.30 -24.15
N LEU A 886 -47.34 -15.49 -23.56
CA LEU A 886 -46.06 -16.20 -23.49
C LEU A 886 -45.54 -16.57 -24.89
N GLN A 887 -46.43 -17.03 -25.79
CA GLN A 887 -46.06 -17.38 -27.17
C GLN A 887 -45.54 -16.17 -27.96
N THR A 888 -46.10 -14.98 -27.72
CA THR A 888 -45.61 -13.73 -28.34
C THR A 888 -44.18 -13.44 -27.92
N ALA A 889 -43.88 -13.52 -26.63
CA ALA A 889 -42.53 -13.30 -26.10
C ALA A 889 -41.53 -14.34 -26.62
N ILE A 890 -41.94 -15.60 -26.73
CA ILE A 890 -41.13 -16.67 -27.33
C ILE A 890 -40.77 -16.33 -28.79
N ASN A 891 -41.73 -15.83 -29.57
CA ASN A 891 -41.49 -15.48 -30.98
C ASN A 891 -40.53 -14.29 -31.11
N THR A 892 -40.67 -13.25 -30.28
CA THR A 892 -39.72 -12.13 -30.26
C THR A 892 -38.30 -12.57 -29.91
N ALA A 893 -38.16 -13.44 -28.90
CA ALA A 893 -36.87 -14.00 -28.53
C ALA A 893 -36.25 -14.85 -29.66
N LYS A 894 -37.06 -15.65 -30.37
CA LYS A 894 -36.62 -16.40 -31.56
C LYS A 894 -36.11 -15.48 -32.67
N THR A 895 -36.80 -14.39 -32.97
CA THR A 895 -36.35 -13.42 -33.99
C THR A 895 -34.98 -12.83 -33.67
N VAL A 896 -34.70 -12.54 -32.40
CA VAL A 896 -33.37 -12.08 -31.96
C VAL A 896 -32.34 -13.22 -32.07
N ALA A 897 -32.72 -14.44 -31.70
CA ALA A 897 -31.89 -15.64 -31.78
C ALA A 897 -31.70 -16.20 -33.21
N GLU A 898 -32.33 -15.61 -34.23
CA GLU A 898 -32.13 -15.92 -35.64
C GLU A 898 -31.39 -14.78 -36.38
N ASN A 899 -31.23 -13.63 -35.73
CA ASN A 899 -30.55 -12.48 -36.31
C ASN A 899 -29.03 -12.60 -36.14
N VAL A 900 -28.35 -12.94 -37.23
CA VAL A 900 -26.88 -13.06 -37.31
C VAL A 900 -26.11 -11.79 -36.94
N ASN A 901 -26.78 -10.63 -36.91
CA ASN A 901 -26.21 -9.33 -36.56
C ASN A 901 -26.74 -8.79 -35.22
N ALA A 902 -27.44 -9.59 -34.42
CA ALA A 902 -27.94 -9.14 -33.12
C ALA A 902 -26.79 -8.72 -32.21
N THR A 903 -26.90 -7.52 -31.61
CA THR A 903 -25.93 -7.06 -30.62
C THR A 903 -26.12 -7.80 -29.29
N GLN A 904 -25.08 -7.82 -28.45
CA GLN A 904 -25.17 -8.50 -27.16
C GLN A 904 -26.26 -7.91 -26.25
N ASP A 905 -26.46 -6.59 -26.30
CA ASP A 905 -27.55 -5.92 -25.58
C ASP A 905 -28.93 -6.38 -26.07
N GLN A 906 -29.09 -6.63 -27.37
CA GLN A 906 -30.33 -7.16 -27.93
C GLN A 906 -30.59 -8.59 -27.48
N ILE A 907 -29.55 -9.43 -27.42
CA ILE A 907 -29.62 -10.82 -26.93
C ILE A 907 -29.98 -10.85 -25.43
N ASN A 908 -29.30 -10.03 -24.61
CA ASN A 908 -29.56 -9.93 -23.17
C ASN A 908 -30.96 -9.37 -22.88
N ALA A 909 -31.39 -8.37 -23.65
CA ALA A 909 -32.74 -7.81 -23.55
C ALA A 909 -33.80 -8.85 -23.92
N ALA A 910 -33.59 -9.62 -25.00
CA ALA A 910 -34.49 -10.69 -25.40
C ALA A 910 -34.58 -11.81 -24.36
N GLN A 911 -33.46 -12.21 -23.76
CA GLN A 911 -33.42 -13.20 -22.68
C GLN A 911 -34.19 -12.71 -21.45
N THR A 912 -33.91 -11.48 -21.02
CA THR A 912 -34.56 -10.86 -19.86
C THR A 912 -36.08 -10.74 -20.07
N ALA A 913 -36.49 -10.30 -21.27
CA ALA A 913 -37.89 -10.17 -21.64
C ALA A 913 -38.61 -11.52 -21.65
N LEU A 914 -37.98 -12.57 -22.20
CA LEU A 914 -38.55 -13.92 -22.21
C LEU A 914 -38.66 -14.50 -20.79
N GLN A 915 -37.64 -14.35 -19.95
CA GLN A 915 -37.68 -14.80 -18.54
C GLN A 915 -38.75 -14.08 -17.72
N THR A 916 -38.94 -12.78 -17.98
CA THR A 916 -40.03 -12.00 -17.39
C THR A 916 -41.39 -12.55 -17.83
N ALA A 917 -41.56 -12.85 -19.12
CA ALA A 917 -42.80 -13.42 -19.64
C ALA A 917 -43.11 -14.80 -19.06
N ILE A 918 -42.10 -15.66 -18.87
CA ILE A 918 -42.24 -16.97 -18.19
C ILE A 918 -42.73 -16.77 -16.74
N SER A 919 -42.15 -15.83 -16.01
CA SER A 919 -42.53 -15.55 -14.62
C SER A 919 -43.95 -15.01 -14.53
N VAL A 920 -44.32 -14.08 -15.41
CA VAL A 920 -45.70 -13.57 -15.52
C VAL A 920 -46.66 -14.70 -15.86
N PHE A 921 -46.31 -15.57 -16.81
CA PHE A 921 -47.12 -16.74 -17.15
C PHE A 921 -47.32 -17.66 -15.93
N GLY A 922 -46.24 -17.95 -15.18
CA GLY A 922 -46.29 -18.68 -13.91
C GLY A 922 -47.28 -18.09 -12.89
N SER A 923 -47.28 -16.76 -12.74
CA SER A 923 -48.19 -16.05 -11.82
C SER A 923 -49.68 -16.10 -12.23
N LYS A 924 -49.98 -16.47 -13.49
CA LYS A 924 -51.35 -16.65 -13.97
C LYS A 924 -51.90 -18.05 -13.70
N ARG A 925 -51.16 -18.90 -13.01
CA ARG A 925 -51.64 -20.19 -12.53
C ARG A 925 -52.75 -19.97 -11.51
N VAL A 926 -53.91 -20.59 -11.74
CA VAL A 926 -55.07 -20.53 -10.84
C VAL A 926 -54.76 -21.34 -9.59
N ILE A 927 -54.80 -20.70 -8.43
CA ILE A 927 -54.53 -21.31 -7.12
C ILE A 927 -55.86 -21.46 -6.36
N GLY A 928 -56.08 -22.61 -5.72
CA GLY A 928 -57.28 -22.87 -4.92
C GLY A 928 -57.19 -22.24 -3.53
N THR A 929 -58.33 -21.92 -2.93
CA THR A 929 -58.41 -21.48 -1.52
C THR A 929 -58.29 -22.70 -0.61
N VAL A 930 -57.29 -22.72 0.27
CA VAL A 930 -57.04 -23.79 1.26
C VAL A 930 -57.45 -23.27 2.65
N ASP A 931 -58.21 -24.05 3.41
CA ASP A 931 -58.63 -23.72 4.77
C ASP A 931 -57.55 -24.14 5.78
N LYS A 932 -56.93 -23.14 6.40
CA LYS A 932 -55.84 -23.27 7.37
C LYS A 932 -56.27 -22.97 8.81
N GLU A 933 -57.51 -22.55 9.02
CA GLU A 933 -57.97 -21.98 10.31
C GLU A 933 -57.81 -22.98 11.46
N SER A 934 -58.13 -24.25 11.21
CA SER A 934 -58.04 -25.30 12.22
C SER A 934 -56.60 -25.65 12.61
N LEU A 935 -55.65 -25.55 11.67
CA LEU A 935 -54.22 -25.79 11.92
C LEU A 935 -53.61 -24.63 12.72
N ASP A 936 -53.90 -23.39 12.31
CA ASP A 936 -53.45 -22.18 12.99
C ASP A 936 -53.93 -22.14 14.46
N LYS A 937 -55.21 -22.47 14.69
CA LYS A 937 -55.76 -22.53 16.05
C LYS A 937 -55.07 -23.59 16.94
N ALA A 938 -54.74 -24.74 16.37
CA ALA A 938 -54.05 -25.81 17.09
C ALA A 938 -52.61 -25.40 17.46
N ILE A 939 -51.86 -24.83 16.52
CA ILE A 939 -50.51 -24.30 16.74
C ILE A 939 -50.53 -23.28 17.89
N ASN A 940 -51.38 -22.26 17.82
CA ASN A 940 -51.46 -21.23 18.86
C ASN A 940 -51.79 -21.80 20.25
N THR A 941 -52.72 -22.75 20.32
CA THR A 941 -53.11 -23.41 21.56
C THR A 941 -51.96 -24.20 22.17
N TYR A 942 -51.24 -24.96 21.35
CA TYR A 942 -50.19 -25.86 21.79
C TYR A 942 -48.88 -25.16 22.11
N THR A 943 -48.52 -24.11 21.37
CA THR A 943 -47.40 -23.22 21.70
C THR A 943 -47.61 -22.59 23.09
N THR A 944 -48.81 -22.05 23.35
CA THR A 944 -49.14 -21.46 24.66
C THR A 944 -49.04 -22.50 25.79
N PHE A 945 -49.52 -23.72 25.53
CA PHE A 945 -49.47 -24.80 26.50
C PHE A 945 -48.02 -25.21 26.83
N ILE A 946 -47.17 -25.41 25.82
CA ILE A 946 -45.79 -25.87 26.06
C ILE A 946 -44.93 -24.78 26.71
N GLU A 947 -45.16 -23.50 26.38
CA GLU A 947 -44.56 -22.37 27.09
C GLU A 947 -44.98 -22.33 28.57
N THR A 948 -46.26 -22.56 28.86
CA THR A 948 -46.75 -22.65 30.25
C THR A 948 -46.09 -23.81 30.99
N VAL A 949 -45.91 -24.97 30.34
CA VAL A 949 -45.21 -26.12 30.92
C VAL A 949 -43.76 -25.78 31.22
N LYS A 950 -43.05 -25.14 30.28
CA LYS A 950 -41.64 -24.71 30.44
C LYS A 950 -41.48 -23.69 31.59
N GLU A 951 -42.44 -22.78 31.74
CA GLU A 951 -42.38 -21.72 32.75
C GLU A 951 -42.80 -22.19 34.15
N LYS A 952 -43.91 -22.94 34.26
CA LYS A 952 -44.59 -23.16 35.54
C LYS A 952 -44.43 -24.56 36.12
N THR A 953 -44.23 -25.56 35.27
CA THR A 953 -44.14 -26.97 35.70
C THR A 953 -43.08 -27.77 34.92
N PRO A 954 -41.88 -27.22 34.65
CA PRO A 954 -40.88 -27.93 33.83
C PRO A 954 -40.45 -29.25 34.47
N GLU A 955 -40.54 -29.37 35.79
CA GLU A 955 -40.18 -30.57 36.55
C GLU A 955 -41.19 -31.72 36.48
N LEU A 956 -42.34 -31.51 35.82
CA LEU A 956 -43.35 -32.55 35.59
C LEU A 956 -43.11 -33.35 34.30
N TYR A 957 -42.19 -32.94 33.44
CA TYR A 957 -41.93 -33.58 32.15
C TYR A 957 -40.42 -33.75 31.93
N ARG A 958 -40.01 -34.69 31.07
CA ARG A 958 -38.60 -34.75 30.64
C ARG A 958 -38.34 -33.67 29.61
N ILE A 959 -37.13 -33.10 29.61
CA ILE A 959 -36.72 -32.08 28.64
C ILE A 959 -36.85 -32.60 27.19
N ALA A 960 -36.44 -33.84 26.92
CA ALA A 960 -36.56 -34.44 25.59
C ALA A 960 -38.02 -34.57 25.10
N ASP A 961 -38.97 -34.79 26.02
CA ASP A 961 -40.40 -34.86 25.67
C ASP A 961 -40.91 -33.45 25.30
N ILE A 962 -40.43 -32.40 25.98
CA ILE A 962 -40.74 -30.99 25.66
C ILE A 962 -40.17 -30.63 24.28
N GLU A 963 -38.91 -30.95 24.02
CA GLU A 963 -38.25 -30.68 22.72
C GLU A 963 -38.94 -31.41 21.56
N THR A 964 -39.36 -32.66 21.78
CA THR A 964 -40.08 -33.43 20.76
C THR A 964 -41.41 -32.76 20.40
N PHE A 965 -42.13 -32.23 21.39
CA PHE A 965 -43.39 -31.53 21.14
C PHE A 965 -43.19 -30.15 20.49
N ASP A 966 -42.15 -29.40 20.87
CA ASP A 966 -41.78 -28.15 20.19
C ASP A 966 -41.44 -28.36 18.70
N ASN A 967 -40.77 -29.46 18.36
CA ASN A 967 -40.45 -29.79 16.98
C ASN A 967 -41.71 -30.07 16.17
N ALA A 968 -42.68 -30.82 16.73
CA ALA A 968 -43.96 -31.07 16.06
C ALA A 968 -44.75 -29.77 15.82
N ILE A 969 -44.70 -28.81 16.75
CA ILE A 969 -45.27 -27.46 16.57
C ILE A 969 -44.55 -26.73 15.42
N SER A 970 -43.22 -26.81 15.37
CA SER A 970 -42.41 -26.16 14.33
C SER A 970 -42.69 -26.73 12.93
N GLU A 971 -42.81 -28.05 12.80
CA GLU A 971 -43.17 -28.70 11.54
C GLU A 971 -44.58 -28.31 11.06
N ALA A 972 -45.54 -28.16 11.98
CA ALA A 972 -46.88 -27.70 11.66
C ALA A 972 -46.91 -26.23 11.17
N ILE A 973 -46.04 -25.36 11.72
CA ILE A 973 -45.87 -23.97 11.27
C ILE A 973 -45.36 -23.92 9.82
N VAL A 974 -44.42 -24.78 9.44
CA VAL A 974 -43.92 -24.87 8.05
C VAL A 974 -45.04 -25.17 7.06
N VAL A 975 -45.98 -26.03 7.43
CA VAL A 975 -47.16 -26.35 6.61
C VAL A 975 -48.16 -25.19 6.57
N LEU A 976 -48.35 -24.50 7.71
CA LEU A 976 -49.23 -23.32 7.80
C LEU A 976 -48.73 -22.17 6.91
N GLU A 977 -47.43 -21.93 6.88
CA GLU A 977 -46.80 -20.82 6.13
C GLU A 977 -46.59 -21.12 4.64
N ASN A 978 -46.77 -22.36 4.19
CA ASN A 978 -46.61 -22.72 2.79
C ASN A 978 -47.81 -22.28 1.93
N ASP A 979 -47.60 -21.32 1.01
CA ASP A 979 -48.61 -20.78 0.09
C ASP A 979 -49.09 -21.77 -0.98
N PHE A 980 -48.41 -22.90 -1.14
CA PHE A 980 -48.71 -23.93 -2.15
C PHE A 980 -49.20 -25.25 -1.56
N VAL A 981 -49.47 -25.27 -0.26
CA VAL A 981 -49.96 -26.46 0.45
C VAL A 981 -51.34 -26.88 -0.05
N THR A 982 -51.58 -28.18 -0.13
CA THR A 982 -52.90 -28.75 -0.42
C THR A 982 -53.72 -28.90 0.86
N GLN A 983 -55.05 -28.99 0.75
CA GLN A 983 -55.90 -29.21 1.93
C GLN A 983 -55.54 -30.53 2.65
N GLU A 984 -55.15 -31.55 1.89
CA GLU A 984 -54.73 -32.84 2.45
C GLU A 984 -53.46 -32.71 3.32
N GLU A 985 -52.49 -31.89 2.90
CA GLU A 985 -51.28 -31.64 3.67
C GLU A 985 -51.55 -30.81 4.93
N VAL A 986 -52.46 -29.83 4.87
CA VAL A 986 -52.92 -29.07 6.04
C VAL A 986 -53.62 -29.99 7.04
N ASP A 987 -54.53 -30.84 6.57
CA ASP A 987 -55.28 -31.77 7.41
C ASP A 987 -54.34 -32.81 8.06
N LYS A 988 -53.34 -33.29 7.32
CA LYS A 988 -52.31 -34.20 7.84
C LYS A 988 -51.44 -33.54 8.90
N ALA A 989 -50.98 -32.31 8.69
CA ALA A 989 -50.20 -31.58 9.68
C ALA A 989 -51.00 -31.33 10.97
N LEU A 990 -52.30 -31.02 10.85
CA LEU A 990 -53.19 -30.89 12.00
C LEU A 990 -53.34 -32.20 12.77
N ALA A 991 -53.46 -33.33 12.07
CA ALA A 991 -53.55 -34.65 12.70
C ALA A 991 -52.26 -35.01 13.46
N VAL A 992 -51.10 -34.84 12.83
CA VAL A 992 -49.78 -35.11 13.44
C VAL A 992 -49.56 -34.25 14.67
N LEU A 993 -49.87 -32.95 14.59
CA LEU A 993 -49.70 -32.02 15.70
C LEU A 993 -50.60 -32.39 16.91
N LYS A 994 -51.84 -32.80 16.66
CA LYS A 994 -52.76 -33.29 17.72
C LYS A 994 -52.25 -34.56 18.39
N GLU A 995 -51.75 -35.50 17.61
CA GLU A 995 -51.19 -36.76 18.12
C GLU A 995 -49.97 -36.49 19.00
N ALA A 996 -49.05 -35.63 18.55
CA ALA A 996 -47.88 -35.22 19.33
C ALA A 996 -48.27 -34.58 20.68
N TYR A 997 -49.33 -33.76 20.70
CA TYR A 997 -49.86 -33.18 21.94
C TYR A 997 -50.43 -34.24 22.89
N ASP A 998 -51.19 -35.19 22.35
CA ASP A 998 -51.78 -36.28 23.14
C ASP A 998 -50.71 -37.20 23.72
N ASP A 999 -49.64 -37.47 22.98
CA ASP A 999 -48.51 -38.24 23.46
C ASP A 999 -47.69 -37.49 24.51
N PHE A 1000 -47.42 -36.20 24.29
CA PHE A 1000 -46.75 -35.35 25.27
C PHE A 1000 -47.48 -35.32 26.62
N LYS A 1001 -48.81 -35.24 26.63
CA LYS A 1001 -49.58 -35.29 27.89
C LYS A 1001 -49.40 -36.60 28.67
N LYS A 1002 -49.16 -37.72 27.99
CA LYS A 1002 -48.97 -39.03 28.64
C LYS A 1002 -47.60 -39.15 29.31
N THR A 1003 -46.64 -38.28 28.98
CA THR A 1003 -45.28 -38.33 29.54
C THR A 1003 -45.16 -37.64 30.90
N ILE A 1004 -46.26 -37.09 31.43
CA ILE A 1004 -46.29 -36.43 32.73
C ILE A 1004 -45.78 -37.36 33.85
N LEU A 1005 -44.76 -36.89 34.56
CA LEU A 1005 -44.13 -37.57 35.68
C LEU A 1005 -44.99 -37.38 36.93
N THR A 1006 -45.87 -38.34 37.21
CA THR A 1006 -46.72 -38.30 38.42
C THR A 1006 -45.90 -38.54 39.69
N SER A 1007 -46.11 -37.70 40.71
CA SER A 1007 -45.62 -37.97 42.07
C SER A 1007 -46.67 -38.77 42.84
N SER A 1008 -46.46 -40.07 43.04
CA SER A 1008 -47.28 -40.84 43.98
C SER A 1008 -46.79 -40.60 45.41
N LYS A 1009 -47.38 -39.61 46.07
CA LYS A 1009 -47.35 -39.51 47.53
C LYS A 1009 -48.59 -40.22 48.11
N SER A 1010 -48.84 -41.46 47.69
CA SER A 1010 -49.80 -42.40 48.32
C SER A 1010 -49.84 -43.70 47.52
N GLU A 1011 -48.84 -44.57 47.69
CA GLU A 1011 -48.93 -46.04 47.54
C GLU A 1011 -47.55 -46.66 47.83
N VAL A 1012 -47.03 -46.35 49.01
CA VAL A 1012 -46.31 -47.38 49.74
C VAL A 1012 -47.43 -48.17 50.41
N SER A 1013 -47.91 -49.24 49.75
CA SER A 1013 -48.48 -50.35 50.52
C SER A 1013 -47.46 -50.70 51.61
N GLU A 1014 -47.90 -51.14 52.80
CA GLU A 1014 -47.07 -51.42 54.00
C GLU A 1014 -45.84 -52.35 53.80
N LYS A 1015 -45.47 -52.69 52.55
CA LYS A 1015 -44.70 -53.85 52.14
C LYS A 1015 -43.45 -53.51 51.28
N ASP A 1016 -43.38 -52.36 50.59
CA ASP A 1016 -42.20 -51.92 49.81
C ASP A 1016 -41.61 -50.60 50.33
N VAL A 1017 -40.40 -50.60 50.89
CA VAL A 1017 -39.74 -49.42 51.47
C VAL A 1017 -38.58 -48.97 50.60
N ILE A 1018 -38.62 -47.71 50.12
CA ILE A 1018 -37.54 -47.10 49.36
C ILE A 1018 -37.13 -45.80 50.04
N TYR A 1019 -35.84 -45.69 50.36
CA TYR A 1019 -35.29 -44.61 51.15
C TYR A 1019 -33.92 -44.19 50.61
N PHE A 1020 -33.72 -42.89 50.43
CA PHE A 1020 -32.43 -42.34 50.05
C PHE A 1020 -31.78 -41.64 51.24
N ASN A 1021 -30.58 -42.07 51.61
CA ASN A 1021 -29.75 -41.42 52.61
C ASN A 1021 -28.81 -40.42 51.94
N LYS A 1022 -29.14 -39.13 52.05
CA LYS A 1022 -28.34 -38.04 51.49
C LYS A 1022 -26.95 -37.90 52.12
N GLN A 1023 -26.76 -38.33 53.37
CA GLN A 1023 -25.46 -38.23 54.04
C GLN A 1023 -24.47 -39.29 53.56
N THR A 1024 -24.97 -40.48 53.20
CA THR A 1024 -24.14 -41.59 52.70
C THR A 1024 -24.21 -41.76 51.19
N ASN A 1025 -25.04 -40.97 50.50
CA ASN A 1025 -25.35 -41.06 49.08
C ASN A 1025 -25.86 -42.46 48.64
N GLU A 1026 -26.57 -43.14 49.52
CA GLU A 1026 -27.07 -44.50 49.30
C GLU A 1026 -28.59 -44.53 49.15
N LEU A 1027 -29.07 -45.24 48.13
CA LEU A 1027 -30.46 -45.62 47.98
C LEU A 1027 -30.68 -47.04 48.52
N ALA A 1028 -31.54 -47.19 49.51
CA ALA A 1028 -32.05 -48.46 49.99
C ALA A 1028 -33.39 -48.79 49.34
N VAL A 1029 -33.52 -49.99 48.79
CA VAL A 1029 -34.76 -50.55 48.24
C VAL A 1029 -35.07 -51.84 48.98
N LYS A 1030 -36.30 -51.97 49.50
CA LYS A 1030 -36.84 -53.17 50.10
C LYS A 1030 -38.22 -53.44 49.49
N SER A 1031 -38.48 -54.67 49.09
CA SER A 1031 -39.74 -55.09 48.50
C SER A 1031 -40.13 -56.50 48.91
N GLU A 1032 -41.42 -56.84 48.91
CA GLU A 1032 -41.87 -58.23 49.06
C GLU A 1032 -41.62 -59.09 47.80
N ARG A 1033 -41.38 -58.46 46.66
CA ARG A 1033 -41.10 -59.13 45.38
C ARG A 1033 -39.60 -59.14 45.10
N ILE A 1034 -39.15 -60.16 44.38
CA ILE A 1034 -37.76 -60.22 43.90
C ILE A 1034 -37.57 -59.07 42.90
N VAL A 1035 -36.65 -58.16 43.24
CA VAL A 1035 -36.27 -57.04 42.37
C VAL A 1035 -35.19 -57.54 41.42
N ALA A 1036 -35.45 -57.48 40.12
CA ALA A 1036 -34.49 -57.84 39.09
C ALA A 1036 -33.45 -56.73 38.91
N THR A 1037 -33.89 -55.49 38.70
CA THR A 1037 -33.01 -54.31 38.55
C THR A 1037 -33.55 -53.09 39.27
N VAL A 1038 -32.62 -52.27 39.78
CA VAL A 1038 -32.89 -50.91 40.24
C VAL A 1038 -32.01 -49.97 39.45
N SER A 1039 -32.61 -48.96 38.81
CA SER A 1039 -31.93 -47.89 38.10
C SER A 1039 -32.32 -46.55 38.69
N VAL A 1040 -31.36 -45.66 38.89
CA VAL A 1040 -31.53 -44.31 39.42
C VAL A 1040 -31.05 -43.33 38.38
N GLN A 1041 -31.87 -42.34 38.07
CA GLN A 1041 -31.56 -41.27 37.14
C GLN A 1041 -31.80 -39.89 37.77
N ASN A 1042 -31.06 -38.88 37.31
CA ASN A 1042 -31.41 -37.49 37.58
C ASN A 1042 -32.47 -36.97 36.59
N VAL A 1043 -32.93 -35.75 36.81
CA VAL A 1043 -33.94 -35.08 35.94
C VAL A 1043 -33.44 -34.80 34.51
N LEU A 1044 -32.13 -34.89 34.26
CA LEU A 1044 -31.52 -34.79 32.93
C LEU A 1044 -31.46 -36.15 32.21
N GLY A 1045 -31.98 -37.23 32.81
CA GLY A 1045 -31.96 -38.58 32.24
C GLY A 1045 -30.62 -39.32 32.40
N GLN A 1046 -29.66 -38.75 33.11
CA GLN A 1046 -28.37 -39.39 33.36
C GLN A 1046 -28.54 -40.50 34.40
N VAL A 1047 -28.03 -41.70 34.10
CA VAL A 1047 -28.05 -42.84 35.01
C VAL A 1047 -26.98 -42.64 36.09
N LEU A 1048 -27.44 -42.42 37.33
CA LEU A 1048 -26.59 -42.19 38.48
C LEU A 1048 -26.23 -43.49 39.21
N ALA A 1049 -27.08 -44.51 39.10
CA ALA A 1049 -26.83 -45.87 39.58
C ALA A 1049 -27.67 -46.87 38.80
N ASN A 1050 -27.15 -48.07 38.54
CA ASN A 1050 -27.93 -49.17 37.98
C ASN A 1050 -27.37 -50.49 38.52
N LYS A 1051 -28.22 -51.33 39.09
CA LYS A 1051 -27.81 -52.59 39.72
C LYS A 1051 -28.82 -53.70 39.46
N ARG A 1052 -28.31 -54.87 39.08
CA ARG A 1052 -29.08 -56.12 39.16
C ARG A 1052 -29.08 -56.61 40.60
N VAL A 1053 -30.25 -56.95 41.13
CA VAL A 1053 -30.45 -57.17 42.56
C VAL A 1053 -30.80 -58.62 42.87
N ASN A 1054 -31.71 -59.23 42.10
CA ASN A 1054 -32.26 -60.59 42.28
C ASN A 1054 -32.52 -60.97 43.75
N GLN A 1055 -32.98 -59.99 44.54
CA GLN A 1055 -33.23 -60.10 45.97
C GLN A 1055 -34.41 -59.19 46.33
N THR A 1056 -35.01 -59.41 47.49
CA THR A 1056 -36.09 -58.59 48.05
C THR A 1056 -35.57 -57.31 48.72
N SER A 1057 -34.25 -57.14 48.85
CA SER A 1057 -33.67 -55.89 49.37
C SER A 1057 -32.29 -55.62 48.80
N THR A 1058 -31.94 -54.34 48.64
CA THR A 1058 -30.61 -53.91 48.21
C THR A 1058 -30.29 -52.51 48.67
N LYS A 1059 -29.00 -52.18 48.66
CA LYS A 1059 -28.49 -50.81 48.70
C LYS A 1059 -27.67 -50.53 47.45
N LEU A 1060 -27.81 -49.32 46.93
CA LEU A 1060 -27.04 -48.80 45.79
C LEU A 1060 -26.41 -47.47 46.20
N GLU A 1061 -25.09 -47.37 46.08
CA GLU A 1061 -24.43 -46.08 46.08
C GLU A 1061 -24.77 -45.34 44.78
N ILE A 1062 -25.07 -44.05 44.91
CA ILE A 1062 -25.37 -43.18 43.79
C ILE A 1062 -24.11 -42.40 43.46
N SER A 1063 -23.70 -42.43 42.20
CA SER A 1063 -22.52 -41.71 41.70
C SER A 1063 -22.92 -40.34 41.15
N GLY A 1064 -22.15 -39.30 41.48
CA GLY A 1064 -22.35 -37.94 40.99
C GLY A 1064 -23.15 -37.01 41.92
N GLU A 1065 -23.31 -35.76 41.47
CA GLU A 1065 -24.00 -34.71 42.23
C GLU A 1065 -25.51 -35.00 42.28
N VAL A 1066 -26.02 -35.29 43.48
CA VAL A 1066 -27.44 -35.60 43.67
C VAL A 1066 -28.25 -34.31 43.74
N GLY A 1067 -28.94 -34.00 42.65
CA GLY A 1067 -29.93 -32.92 42.62
C GLY A 1067 -31.12 -33.18 43.55
N ASN A 1068 -32.02 -32.20 43.68
CA ASN A 1068 -33.16 -32.25 44.61
C ASN A 1068 -34.17 -33.38 44.32
N ILE A 1069 -34.12 -34.00 43.14
CA ILE A 1069 -35.04 -35.04 42.68
C ILE A 1069 -34.25 -36.19 42.05
N LEU A 1070 -34.58 -37.42 42.49
CA LEU A 1070 -34.11 -38.67 41.91
C LEU A 1070 -35.29 -39.44 41.30
N LEU A 1071 -35.08 -40.05 40.14
CA LEU A 1071 -36.02 -40.97 39.50
C LEU A 1071 -35.50 -42.40 39.69
N VAL A 1072 -36.25 -43.22 40.42
CA VAL A 1072 -35.90 -44.62 40.71
C VAL A 1072 -36.82 -45.56 39.95
N SER A 1073 -36.25 -46.31 39.02
CA SER A 1073 -36.93 -47.36 38.26
C SER A 1073 -36.59 -48.73 38.83
N ILE A 1074 -37.60 -49.50 39.20
CA ILE A 1074 -37.48 -50.85 39.77
C ILE A 1074 -38.18 -51.82 38.82
N VAL A 1075 -37.44 -52.79 38.30
CA VAL A 1075 -37.99 -53.89 37.52
C VAL A 1075 -38.02 -55.12 38.41
N PHE A 1076 -39.19 -55.75 38.52
CA PHE A 1076 -39.38 -57.01 39.23
C PHE A 1076 -39.08 -58.21 38.31
N GLU A 1077 -38.84 -59.38 38.88
CA GLU A 1077 -38.50 -60.59 38.11
C GLU A 1077 -39.57 -60.99 37.09
N ASP A 1078 -40.84 -60.68 37.35
CA ASP A 1078 -41.95 -60.90 36.41
C ASP A 1078 -42.03 -59.85 35.27
N GLY A 1079 -41.05 -58.94 35.19
CA GLY A 1079 -40.96 -57.89 34.17
C GLY A 1079 -41.76 -56.62 34.49
N THR A 1080 -42.48 -56.56 35.62
CA THR A 1080 -43.20 -55.35 36.01
C THR A 1080 -42.22 -54.21 36.32
N LEU A 1081 -42.45 -53.04 35.73
CA LEU A 1081 -41.68 -51.81 36.00
C LEU A 1081 -42.45 -50.88 36.95
N LYS A 1082 -41.78 -50.38 37.98
CA LYS A 1082 -42.27 -49.33 38.87
C LYS A 1082 -41.28 -48.17 38.90
N THR A 1083 -41.73 -46.96 38.54
CA THR A 1083 -40.90 -45.75 38.55
C THR A 1083 -41.38 -44.82 39.66
N ILE A 1084 -40.45 -44.32 40.47
CA ILE A 1084 -40.74 -43.56 41.68
C ILE A 1084 -39.90 -42.29 41.70
N LYS A 1085 -40.55 -41.16 41.99
CA LYS A 1085 -39.90 -39.87 42.23
C LYS A 1085 -39.54 -39.75 43.71
N LEU A 1086 -38.25 -39.65 44.02
CA LEU A 1086 -37.75 -39.37 45.37
C LEU A 1086 -37.29 -37.92 45.45
N LEU A 1087 -37.81 -37.19 46.43
CA LEU A 1087 -37.29 -35.88 46.80
C LEU A 1087 -36.10 -36.10 47.73
N ALA A 1088 -34.90 -35.70 47.30
CA ALA A 1088 -33.69 -35.75 48.11
C ALA A 1088 -33.66 -34.57 49.10
N LYS A 1089 -34.58 -34.57 50.08
CA LYS A 1089 -34.57 -33.60 51.18
C LYS A 1089 -33.41 -33.88 52.11
#